data_AF-C3Y1C8-F1
#
_entry.id   AF-C3Y1C8-F1
#
_cell.length_a   1.000
_cell.length_b   1.000
_cell.length_c   1.000
_cell.angle_alpha   90.00
_cell.angle_beta   90.00
_cell.angle_gamma   90.00
#
_symmetry.space_group_name_H-M   'P 1'
#
loop_
_entity.id
_entity.type
_entity.pdbx_description
1 polymer ?
#
loop_
_entity_poly.entity_id
_entity_poly.type
_entity_poly.pdbx_seq_one_letter_code
_entity_poly.pdbx_strand_id
1 'polypeptide(L)'
;MSFPFKVLWFLAAAHLLLGLLAVFLGIADIVTHVQANPGGEFEVTLLAAPIWCGIPFLVAGGLGLAVSPYKPNVQEQTRQHWICCMINSILFGPVMFIIAMVDLFLEVQTSSIQDRDISFEIGFIIISVLETWCALGSVTIYCLYKAPRQVKEPNEGEVRLSPFSLLARHCTACSAFCNRRRHADKNSWVTGDDDTEVVITSSGAGLHDNEAGVQPIPEDASPEEKELFLVARRLEEENVRLQKQLKVKSLKAKVKKLQQNNRALSHKLNKVHDGDTESIMIKDLPPSSTQVHHGKTRVHDGKERQQQAALSDKSQHKQAARDKNRATSAVKKGNMKAEGVQNPDKLETIDETQSNNDKKADIDCECGEPAEKHKQGDDKEKAEETKNSSEDEAEANCEAEEPATEEVSAQEKPNEHTTTADVHVEETQDLSPEREEEIRMRLKEAQTSKNVNAIKNAIKEFQDAKLEDFSEDLPAAQKQLQVLELKAALDKAISNRQVSKIGSVLTEIKKKGLQDVMASDVARANKMLILIKQMDKLRQEVMNIKQSTIAEIRSYKNASEPVHKVMTATFLLLGEHEKDIKDWSALKILVGKSGKDALKQRVEHCNVAKIPAAVATKVQEMLVPFRLEEVRDHSAGAATFFLWERV
;
A
#
# COMPACT_ATOMS: atom_id res chain seq x y z
N MET A 1 36.06 -28.30 11.51
CA MET A 1 35.68 -29.11 12.68
C MET A 1 34.28 -29.64 12.46
N SER A 2 34.09 -30.95 12.43
CA SER A 2 32.78 -31.58 12.32
C SER A 2 32.04 -31.41 13.65
N PHE A 3 30.95 -30.64 13.65
CA PHE A 3 30.02 -30.64 14.77
C PHE A 3 29.57 -32.10 15.01
N PRO A 4 29.62 -32.62 16.25
CA PRO A 4 29.35 -34.03 16.48
C PRO A 4 27.88 -34.31 16.14
N PHE A 5 27.65 -34.91 14.97
CA PHE A 5 26.32 -35.25 14.44
C PHE A 5 25.49 -36.05 15.46
N LYS A 6 26.16 -36.81 16.33
CA LYS A 6 25.56 -37.54 17.45
C LYS A 6 24.82 -36.62 18.44
N VAL A 7 25.34 -35.42 18.71
CA VAL A 7 24.71 -34.45 19.63
C VAL A 7 23.46 -33.84 19.00
N LEU A 8 23.52 -33.54 17.69
CA LEU A 8 22.37 -33.02 16.95
C LEU A 8 21.22 -34.04 16.93
N TRP A 9 21.55 -35.30 16.67
CA TRP A 9 20.57 -36.38 16.63
C TRP A 9 19.97 -36.67 18.00
N PHE A 10 20.78 -36.65 19.06
CA PHE A 10 20.30 -36.76 20.44
C PHE A 10 19.35 -35.62 20.82
N LEU A 11 19.70 -34.38 20.44
CA LEU A 11 18.86 -33.22 20.71
C LEU A 11 17.53 -33.29 19.95
N ALA A 12 17.54 -33.71 18.68
CA ALA A 12 16.32 -33.92 17.90
C ALA A 12 15.42 -35.01 18.50
N ALA A 13 16.00 -36.12 18.96
CA ALA A 13 15.28 -37.18 19.66
C ALA A 13 14.67 -36.68 20.99
N ALA A 14 15.40 -35.85 21.74
CA ALA A 14 14.91 -35.24 22.97
C ALA A 14 13.71 -34.29 22.73
N HIS A 15 13.76 -33.46 21.69
CA HIS A 15 12.62 -32.59 21.33
C HIS A 15 11.39 -33.40 20.92
N LEU A 16 11.57 -34.50 20.19
CA LEU A 16 10.47 -35.38 19.80
C LEU A 16 9.85 -36.06 21.03
N LEU A 17 10.67 -36.53 21.97
CA LEU A 17 10.21 -37.11 23.23
C LEU A 17 9.43 -36.10 24.08
N LEU A 18 9.91 -34.87 24.20
CA LEU A 18 9.25 -33.78 24.92
C LEU A 18 7.91 -33.41 24.27
N GLY A 19 7.87 -33.30 22.93
CA GLY A 19 6.64 -33.04 22.19
C GLY A 19 5.60 -34.15 22.36
N LEU A 20 6.02 -35.41 22.35
CA LEU A 20 5.13 -36.55 22.61
C LEU A 20 4.59 -36.55 24.04
N LEU A 21 5.44 -36.25 25.02
CA LEU A 21 5.04 -36.15 26.43
C LEU A 21 3.99 -35.04 26.64
N ALA A 22 4.21 -33.85 26.05
CA ALA A 22 3.29 -32.72 26.15
C ALA A 22 1.91 -33.03 25.54
N VAL A 23 1.89 -33.65 24.35
CA VAL A 23 0.64 -34.10 23.72
C VAL A 23 -0.06 -35.16 24.55
N PHE A 24 0.69 -36.13 25.10
CA PHE A 24 0.11 -37.18 25.94
C PHE A 24 -0.49 -36.61 27.23
N LEU A 25 0.17 -35.67 27.89
CA LEU A 25 -0.34 -34.99 29.08
C LEU A 25 -1.61 -34.19 28.76
N GLY A 26 -1.64 -33.45 27.64
CA GLY A 26 -2.85 -32.74 27.22
C GLY A 26 -4.02 -33.68 26.91
N ILE A 27 -3.77 -34.84 26.30
CA ILE A 27 -4.80 -35.86 26.08
C ILE A 27 -5.29 -36.45 27.41
N ALA A 28 -4.38 -36.76 28.33
CA ALA A 28 -4.74 -37.28 29.65
C ALA A 28 -5.62 -36.30 30.41
N ASP A 29 -5.30 -35.00 30.35
CA ASP A 29 -6.07 -33.91 30.98
C ASP A 29 -7.49 -33.79 30.39
N ILE A 30 -7.61 -33.84 29.06
CA ILE A 30 -8.92 -33.88 28.39
C ILE A 30 -9.73 -35.09 28.85
N VAL A 31 -9.11 -36.27 28.95
CA VAL A 31 -9.79 -37.49 29.40
C VAL A 31 -10.24 -37.37 30.86
N THR A 32 -9.39 -36.86 31.75
CA THR A 32 -9.76 -36.67 33.16
C THR A 32 -10.86 -35.64 33.34
N HIS A 33 -10.83 -34.54 32.58
CA HIS A 33 -11.86 -33.51 32.63
C HIS A 33 -13.21 -34.01 32.11
N VAL A 34 -13.22 -34.75 30.99
CA VAL A 34 -14.43 -35.37 30.43
C VAL A 34 -15.01 -36.40 31.39
N GLN A 35 -14.18 -37.15 32.12
CA GLN A 35 -14.64 -38.10 33.14
C GLN A 35 -15.18 -37.42 34.40
N ALA A 36 -14.59 -36.29 34.80
CA ALA A 36 -15.01 -35.55 35.99
C ALA A 36 -16.33 -34.78 35.80
N ASN A 37 -16.61 -34.29 34.58
CA ASN A 37 -17.80 -33.51 34.25
C ASN A 37 -18.57 -34.06 33.04
N PRO A 38 -19.28 -35.20 33.17
CA PRO A 38 -20.11 -35.73 32.10
C PRO A 38 -21.36 -34.85 31.90
N GLY A 39 -21.25 -33.79 31.10
CA GLY A 39 -22.37 -32.92 30.71
C GLY A 39 -22.12 -31.41 30.77
N GLY A 40 -20.92 -30.96 31.17
CA GLY A 40 -20.56 -29.54 31.15
C GLY A 40 -20.26 -29.03 29.73
N GLU A 41 -20.62 -27.77 29.44
CA GLU A 41 -20.16 -27.10 28.21
C GLU A 41 -18.63 -27.01 28.23
N PHE A 42 -18.01 -27.60 27.22
CA PHE A 42 -16.56 -27.81 27.17
C PHE A 42 -15.90 -26.66 26.40
N GLU A 43 -15.25 -25.73 27.11
CA GLU A 43 -14.40 -24.72 26.47
C GLU A 43 -13.09 -25.37 26.00
N VAL A 44 -13.07 -25.78 24.73
CA VAL A 44 -11.95 -26.46 24.05
C VAL A 44 -10.63 -25.67 24.10
N THR A 45 -10.70 -24.36 24.37
CA THR A 45 -9.58 -23.43 24.22
C THR A 45 -8.49 -23.55 25.29
N LEU A 46 -8.83 -23.83 26.56
CA LEU A 46 -7.82 -23.91 27.62
C LEU A 46 -7.15 -25.29 27.71
N LEU A 47 -7.92 -26.39 27.65
CA LEU A 47 -7.37 -27.75 27.76
C LEU A 47 -6.50 -28.18 26.56
N ALA A 48 -6.57 -27.47 25.43
CA ALA A 48 -5.75 -27.76 24.27
C ALA A 48 -4.33 -27.17 24.36
N ALA A 49 -4.01 -26.34 25.36
CA ALA A 49 -2.73 -25.64 25.44
C ALA A 49 -1.50 -26.58 25.44
N PRO A 50 -1.46 -27.71 26.20
CA PRO A 50 -0.33 -28.63 26.16
C PRO A 50 -0.16 -29.31 24.79
N ILE A 51 -1.27 -29.54 24.08
CA ILE A 51 -1.28 -30.12 22.74
C ILE A 51 -0.70 -29.12 21.73
N TRP A 52 -1.15 -27.86 21.78
CA TRP A 52 -0.64 -26.80 20.93
C TRP A 52 0.83 -26.48 21.19
N CYS A 53 1.30 -26.59 22.44
CA CYS A 53 2.70 -26.47 22.79
C CYS A 53 3.53 -27.66 22.31
N GLY A 54 3.01 -28.90 22.36
CA GLY A 54 3.73 -30.10 21.92
C GLY A 54 3.96 -30.20 20.41
N ILE A 55 3.04 -29.68 19.59
CA ILE A 55 3.13 -29.75 18.11
C ILE A 55 4.43 -29.11 17.56
N PRO A 56 4.82 -27.89 17.94
CA PRO A 56 6.10 -27.30 17.55
C PRO A 56 7.32 -28.16 17.87
N PHE A 57 7.37 -28.82 19.03
CA PHE A 57 8.47 -29.70 19.42
C PHE A 57 8.53 -30.97 18.57
N LEU A 58 7.37 -31.55 18.22
CA LEU A 58 7.29 -32.67 17.29
C LEU A 58 7.78 -32.29 15.89
N VAL A 59 7.42 -31.10 15.40
CA VAL A 59 7.87 -30.60 14.10
C VAL A 59 9.39 -30.34 14.12
N ALA A 60 9.91 -29.68 15.16
CA ALA A 60 11.33 -29.39 15.30
C ALA A 60 12.18 -30.66 15.45
N GLY A 61 11.72 -31.62 16.26
CA GLY A 61 12.36 -32.93 16.43
C GLY A 61 12.32 -33.77 15.15
N GLY A 62 11.16 -33.80 14.47
CA GLY A 62 10.98 -34.50 13.19
C GLY A 62 11.87 -33.94 12.08
N LEU A 63 11.94 -32.61 11.95
CA LEU A 63 12.86 -31.95 11.02
C LEU A 63 14.32 -32.23 11.38
N GLY A 64 14.68 -32.24 12.66
CA GLY A 64 16.03 -32.56 13.13
C GLY A 64 16.46 -33.99 12.80
N LEU A 65 15.56 -34.98 12.91
CA LEU A 65 15.82 -36.36 12.51
C LEU A 65 15.86 -36.56 11.00
N ALA A 66 15.11 -35.74 10.23
CA ALA A 66 15.10 -35.77 8.77
C ALA A 66 16.39 -35.20 8.14
N VAL A 67 17.23 -34.50 8.91
CA VAL A 67 18.58 -34.07 8.48
C VAL A 67 19.49 -35.31 8.37
N SER A 68 19.39 -36.00 7.22
CA SER A 68 20.24 -37.15 6.90
C SER A 68 21.70 -36.74 6.68
N PRO A 69 22.68 -37.52 7.15
CA PRO A 69 24.11 -37.19 7.02
C PRO A 69 24.65 -37.31 5.58
N TYR A 70 23.84 -37.69 4.58
CA TYR A 70 24.34 -38.19 3.30
C TYR A 70 24.33 -37.22 2.10
N LYS A 71 23.87 -35.96 2.23
CA LYS A 71 23.91 -35.00 1.09
C LYS A 71 24.34 -33.58 1.49
N PRO A 72 25.55 -33.11 1.08
CA PRO A 72 26.12 -31.84 1.52
C PRO A 72 25.39 -30.59 0.97
N ASN A 73 24.83 -30.65 -0.25
CA ASN A 73 24.19 -29.46 -0.86
C ASN A 73 22.79 -29.14 -0.31
N VAL A 74 22.10 -30.10 0.30
CA VAL A 74 20.80 -29.88 0.97
C VAL A 74 21.02 -29.48 2.45
N GLN A 75 22.24 -29.67 2.95
CA GLN A 75 22.57 -29.51 4.35
C GLN A 75 22.53 -28.06 4.83
N GLU A 76 22.93 -27.09 4.01
CA GLU A 76 22.98 -25.68 4.42
C GLU A 76 21.57 -25.12 4.68
N GLN A 77 20.63 -25.39 3.77
CA GLN A 77 19.28 -24.85 3.83
C GLN A 77 18.44 -25.53 4.92
N THR A 78 18.55 -26.85 5.08
CA THR A 78 17.85 -27.58 6.16
C THR A 78 18.46 -27.28 7.52
N ARG A 79 19.79 -27.05 7.61
CA ARG A 79 20.44 -26.61 8.85
C ARG A 79 20.01 -25.20 9.24
N GLN A 80 19.88 -24.27 8.28
CA GLN A 80 19.34 -22.93 8.55
C GLN A 80 17.90 -22.98 9.04
N HIS A 81 17.03 -23.78 8.39
CA HIS A 81 15.65 -23.96 8.84
C HIS A 81 15.58 -24.58 10.24
N TRP A 82 16.37 -25.61 10.52
CA TRP A 82 16.41 -26.24 11.83
C TRP A 82 16.93 -25.29 12.92
N ILE A 83 17.96 -24.48 12.63
CA ILE A 83 18.44 -23.43 13.55
C ILE A 83 17.37 -22.37 13.79
N CYS A 84 16.65 -21.93 12.76
CA CYS A 84 15.55 -20.97 12.92
C CYS A 84 14.39 -21.57 13.76
N CYS A 85 14.04 -22.84 13.55
CA CYS A 85 13.07 -23.54 14.39
C CYS A 85 13.54 -23.65 15.85
N MET A 86 14.81 -23.99 16.09
CA MET A 86 15.41 -24.03 17.43
C MET A 86 15.40 -22.66 18.11
N ILE A 87 15.76 -21.59 17.39
CA ILE A 87 15.75 -20.23 17.92
C ILE A 87 14.32 -19.81 18.25
N ASN A 88 13.36 -20.12 17.39
CA ASN A 88 11.95 -19.86 17.68
C ASN A 88 11.48 -20.67 18.89
N SER A 89 11.80 -21.96 19.01
CA SER A 89 11.45 -22.74 20.21
C SER A 89 12.08 -22.18 21.49
N ILE A 90 13.34 -21.73 21.43
CA ILE A 90 14.05 -21.11 22.57
C ILE A 90 13.50 -19.72 22.91
N LEU A 91 13.00 -18.95 21.93
CA LEU A 91 12.45 -17.61 22.17
C LEU A 91 10.98 -17.65 22.57
N PHE A 92 10.19 -18.53 21.98
CA PHE A 92 8.76 -18.67 22.28
C PHE A 92 8.50 -19.49 23.54
N GLY A 93 9.36 -20.46 23.89
CA GLY A 93 9.25 -21.26 25.11
C GLY A 93 9.15 -20.42 26.39
N PRO A 94 10.09 -19.48 26.64
CA PRO A 94 10.03 -18.58 27.79
C PRO A 94 8.82 -17.65 27.79
N VAL A 95 8.36 -17.20 26.63
CA VAL A 95 7.18 -16.34 26.52
C VAL A 95 5.91 -17.11 26.86
N MET A 96 5.75 -18.33 26.32
CA MET A 96 4.63 -19.22 26.66
C MET A 96 4.69 -19.66 28.13
N PHE A 97 5.89 -19.83 28.69
CA PHE A 97 6.08 -20.08 30.12
C PHE A 97 5.64 -18.91 30.98
N ILE A 98 5.98 -17.67 30.60
CA ILE A 98 5.51 -16.47 31.31
C ILE A 98 3.99 -16.37 31.25
N ILE A 99 3.38 -16.65 30.09
CA ILE A 99 1.92 -16.64 29.95
C ILE A 99 1.29 -17.69 30.87
N ALA A 100 1.77 -18.94 30.83
CA ALA A 100 1.28 -20.00 31.72
C ALA A 100 1.50 -19.69 33.21
N MET A 101 2.61 -19.05 33.58
CA MET A 101 2.88 -18.61 34.96
C MET A 101 1.97 -17.47 35.40
N VAL A 102 1.62 -16.54 34.51
CA VAL A 102 0.69 -15.45 34.80
C VAL A 102 -0.72 -15.99 34.96
N ASP A 103 -1.16 -16.88 34.07
CA ASP A 103 -2.46 -17.54 34.18
C ASP A 103 -2.56 -18.35 35.48
N LEU A 104 -1.49 -19.08 35.82
CA LEU A 104 -1.40 -19.81 37.08
C LEU A 104 -1.45 -18.89 38.31
N PHE A 105 -0.73 -17.77 38.28
CA PHE A 105 -0.73 -16.81 39.37
C PHE A 105 -2.10 -16.16 39.57
N LEU A 106 -2.82 -15.91 38.48
CA LEU A 106 -4.19 -15.38 38.50
C LEU A 106 -5.18 -16.43 39.04
N GLU A 107 -5.03 -17.69 38.66
CA GLU A 107 -5.86 -18.80 39.15
C GLU A 107 -5.65 -19.01 40.67
N VAL A 108 -4.40 -19.06 41.12
CA VAL A 108 -4.02 -19.22 42.55
C VAL A 108 -4.54 -18.07 43.42
N GLN A 109 -4.67 -16.84 42.89
CA GLN A 109 -5.27 -15.74 43.64
C GLN A 109 -6.78 -15.89 43.85
N THR A 110 -7.46 -16.70 43.03
CA THR A 110 -8.93 -16.80 43.03
C THR A 110 -9.46 -18.04 43.77
N SER A 111 -8.64 -19.08 43.97
CA SER A 111 -9.08 -20.33 44.60
C SER A 111 -8.62 -20.50 46.04
N SER A 112 -9.57 -20.70 46.96
CA SER A 112 -9.34 -21.13 48.34
C SER A 112 -8.70 -22.53 48.38
N ILE A 113 -7.47 -22.58 48.88
CA ILE A 113 -6.59 -23.75 49.00
C ILE A 113 -7.31 -24.96 49.61
N GLN A 114 -7.56 -26.00 48.81
CA GLN A 114 -7.64 -27.36 49.33
C GLN A 114 -7.17 -28.42 48.30
N ASP A 115 -5.87 -28.74 48.42
CA ASP A 115 -5.16 -29.97 48.09
C ASP A 115 -5.63 -30.87 46.92
N ARG A 116 -4.97 -30.71 45.75
CA ARG A 116 -4.26 -31.81 45.05
C ARG A 116 -3.41 -31.37 43.84
N ASP A 117 -3.59 -30.16 43.31
CA ASP A 117 -2.97 -29.77 42.03
C ASP A 117 -1.58 -29.11 42.13
N ILE A 118 -1.17 -28.70 43.33
CA ILE A 118 0.15 -28.06 43.57
C ILE A 118 1.33 -28.95 43.14
N SER A 119 1.17 -30.28 43.20
CA SER A 119 2.25 -31.20 42.81
C SER A 119 2.51 -31.23 41.29
N PHE A 120 1.50 -30.98 40.47
CA PHE A 120 1.63 -30.96 39.01
C PHE A 120 2.22 -29.64 38.51
N GLU A 121 1.84 -28.52 39.12
CA GLU A 121 2.38 -27.20 38.81
C GLU A 121 3.85 -27.08 39.16
N ILE A 122 4.27 -27.60 40.32
CA ILE A 122 5.69 -27.70 40.70
C ILE A 122 6.45 -28.55 39.69
N GLY A 123 5.85 -29.64 39.18
CA GLY A 123 6.43 -30.46 38.11
C GLY A 123 6.68 -29.68 36.82
N PHE A 124 5.73 -28.84 36.40
CA PHE A 124 5.83 -28.02 35.19
C PHE A 124 6.91 -26.93 35.33
N ILE A 125 7.03 -26.33 36.51
CA ILE A 125 8.08 -25.36 36.84
C ILE A 125 9.47 -26.03 36.78
N ILE A 126 9.62 -27.23 37.35
CA ILE A 126 10.90 -27.97 37.34
C ILE A 126 11.33 -28.32 35.90
N ILE A 127 10.39 -28.77 35.06
CA ILE A 127 10.68 -29.10 33.64
C ILE A 127 11.11 -27.85 32.87
N SER A 128 10.44 -26.71 33.09
CA SER A 128 10.73 -25.44 32.41
C SER A 128 12.08 -24.84 32.83
N VAL A 129 12.45 -24.97 34.12
CA VAL A 129 13.77 -24.56 34.62
C VAL A 129 14.87 -25.45 34.04
N LEU A 130 14.65 -26.78 33.97
CA LEU A 130 15.57 -27.71 33.33
C LEU A 130 15.78 -27.39 31.85
N GLU A 131 14.71 -27.07 31.12
CA GLU A 131 14.78 -26.70 29.70
C GLU A 131 15.57 -25.40 29.48
N THR A 132 15.31 -24.38 30.30
CA THR A 132 16.04 -23.10 30.25
C THR A 132 17.53 -23.30 30.55
N TRP A 133 17.88 -24.16 31.51
CA TRP A 133 19.26 -24.52 31.82
C TRP A 133 19.93 -25.32 30.70
N CYS A 134 19.21 -26.23 30.04
CA CYS A 134 19.71 -26.95 28.87
C CYS A 134 19.95 -26.01 27.67
N ALA A 135 19.08 -25.03 27.46
CA ALA A 135 19.24 -24.01 26.41
C ALA A 135 20.45 -23.12 26.68
N LEU A 136 20.59 -22.61 27.92
CA LEU A 136 21.75 -21.81 28.34
C LEU A 136 23.07 -22.60 28.28
N GLY A 137 23.06 -23.87 28.70
CA GLY A 137 24.20 -24.76 28.59
C GLY A 137 24.63 -24.98 27.13
N SER A 138 23.66 -25.16 26.23
CA SER A 138 23.92 -25.35 24.79
C SER A 138 24.51 -24.10 24.13
N VAL A 139 24.02 -22.90 24.47
CA VAL A 139 24.57 -21.62 24.01
C VAL A 139 25.97 -21.40 24.58
N THR A 140 26.19 -21.70 25.86
CA THR A 140 27.49 -21.54 26.51
C THR A 140 28.54 -22.48 25.89
N ILE A 141 28.19 -23.76 25.68
CA ILE A 141 29.06 -24.72 24.99
C ILE A 141 29.37 -24.25 23.57
N TYR A 142 28.37 -23.75 22.82
CA TYR A 142 28.56 -23.21 21.48
C TYR A 142 29.51 -22.00 21.45
N CYS A 143 29.36 -21.07 22.40
CA CYS A 143 30.24 -19.91 22.54
C CYS A 143 31.67 -20.30 22.94
N LEU A 144 31.82 -21.26 23.85
CA LEU A 144 33.13 -21.80 24.24
C LEU A 144 33.82 -22.54 23.10
N TYR A 145 33.07 -23.26 22.25
CA TYR A 145 33.62 -23.94 21.08
C TYR A 145 34.00 -23.01 19.94
N LYS A 146 33.40 -21.81 19.88
CA LYS A 146 33.64 -20.81 18.83
C LYS A 146 34.76 -19.81 19.18
N ALA A 147 35.31 -19.86 20.40
CA ALA A 147 36.46 -19.06 20.77
C ALA A 147 37.68 -19.43 19.90
N PRO A 148 38.21 -18.51 19.07
CA PRO A 148 39.32 -18.82 18.18
C PRO A 148 40.61 -19.04 18.98
N ARG A 149 41.04 -20.29 19.16
CA ARG A 149 42.43 -20.63 19.50
C ARG A 149 43.33 -20.47 18.27
N GLN A 150 43.52 -19.23 17.86
CA GLN A 150 44.57 -18.79 16.95
C GLN A 150 45.10 -17.47 17.50
N VAL A 151 45.71 -17.52 18.69
CA VAL A 151 46.62 -16.45 19.12
C VAL A 151 47.99 -16.86 18.63
N LYS A 152 48.40 -16.26 17.52
CA LYS A 152 49.81 -16.14 17.14
C LYS A 152 50.48 -15.31 18.25
N GLU A 153 51.63 -15.75 18.75
CA GLU A 153 52.35 -15.07 19.83
C GLU A 153 52.50 -13.56 19.52
N PRO A 154 52.14 -12.67 20.46
CA PRO A 154 52.33 -11.24 20.28
C PRO A 154 53.81 -10.90 20.48
N ASN A 155 54.37 -10.10 19.57
CA ASN A 155 55.64 -9.43 19.79
C ASN A 155 55.55 -8.54 21.04
N GLU A 156 56.64 -8.49 21.80
CA GLU A 156 56.76 -7.72 23.04
C GLU A 156 56.40 -6.25 22.84
N GLY A 157 55.37 -5.77 23.55
CA GLY A 157 55.09 -4.33 23.67
C GLY A 157 53.63 -3.88 23.75
N GLU A 158 52.63 -4.73 23.48
CA GLU A 158 51.24 -4.26 23.38
C GLU A 158 50.38 -4.49 24.64
N VAL A 159 49.74 -3.42 25.10
CA VAL A 159 48.98 -3.31 26.35
C VAL A 159 47.69 -4.14 26.31
N ARG A 160 47.48 -4.97 27.34
CA ARG A 160 46.29 -5.82 27.52
C ARG A 160 45.03 -4.98 27.76
N LEU A 161 44.06 -5.07 26.85
CA LEU A 161 42.69 -4.57 27.05
C LEU A 161 41.76 -5.65 27.61
N SER A 162 40.80 -5.23 28.43
CA SER A 162 39.91 -6.13 29.18
C SER A 162 38.88 -6.84 28.29
N PRO A 163 38.39 -8.04 28.67
CA PRO A 163 37.49 -8.87 27.86
C PRO A 163 36.18 -8.18 27.42
N PHE A 164 35.72 -7.17 28.17
CA PHE A 164 34.50 -6.42 27.85
C PHE A 164 34.66 -5.48 26.65
N SER A 165 35.87 -4.97 26.39
CA SER A 165 36.14 -4.08 25.26
C SER A 165 36.17 -4.82 23.90
N LEU A 166 36.44 -6.13 23.92
CA LEU A 166 36.48 -6.97 22.73
C LEU A 166 35.06 -7.30 22.21
N LEU A 167 34.09 -7.39 23.12
CA LEU A 167 32.68 -7.66 22.79
C LEU A 167 32.03 -6.47 22.07
N ALA A 168 32.34 -5.24 22.49
CA ALA A 168 31.82 -4.01 21.89
C ALA A 168 32.36 -3.75 20.47
N ARG A 169 33.62 -4.13 20.19
CA ARG A 169 34.22 -4.03 18.85
C ARG A 169 33.71 -5.08 17.86
N HIS A 170 33.26 -6.23 18.35
CA HIS A 170 32.73 -7.29 17.48
C HIS A 170 31.32 -6.97 16.96
N CYS A 171 30.48 -6.29 17.75
CA CYS A 171 29.14 -5.85 17.32
C CYS A 171 29.18 -4.75 16.24
N THR A 172 30.18 -3.87 16.27
CA THR A 172 30.34 -2.80 15.28
C THR A 172 30.97 -3.29 13.97
N ALA A 173 31.88 -4.27 14.02
CA ALA A 173 32.51 -4.85 12.83
C ALA A 173 31.56 -5.74 11.99
N CYS A 174 30.57 -6.39 12.62
CA CYS A 174 29.61 -7.25 11.91
C CYS A 174 28.66 -6.47 11.00
N SER A 175 28.32 -5.23 11.37
CA SER A 175 27.50 -4.32 10.55
C SER A 175 28.24 -3.84 9.28
N ALA A 176 29.56 -3.62 9.38
CA ALA A 176 30.37 -3.17 8.25
C ALA A 176 30.74 -4.29 7.26
N PHE A 177 30.81 -5.55 7.69
CA PHE A 177 31.25 -6.67 6.84
C PHE A 177 30.14 -7.23 5.94
N CYS A 178 28.86 -7.12 6.33
CA CYS A 178 27.74 -7.56 5.50
C CYS A 178 27.48 -6.68 4.26
N ASN A 179 28.05 -5.47 4.19
CA ASN A 179 27.81 -4.53 3.09
C ASN A 179 28.88 -4.54 1.98
N ARG A 180 29.93 -5.37 2.07
CA ARG A 180 31.12 -5.27 1.18
C ARG A 180 31.56 -6.58 0.52
N ARG A 181 30.62 -7.48 0.19
CA ARG A 181 30.97 -8.71 -0.54
C ARG A 181 29.87 -9.24 -1.46
N ARG A 182 29.57 -8.51 -2.54
CA ARG A 182 29.06 -9.09 -3.79
C ARG A 182 29.64 -8.30 -4.96
N HIS A 183 30.73 -8.80 -5.54
CA HIS A 183 30.97 -8.89 -6.98
C HIS A 183 32.32 -9.58 -7.19
N ALA A 184 32.30 -10.71 -7.91
CA ALA A 184 33.44 -11.26 -8.62
C ALA A 184 32.95 -11.56 -10.05
N ASP A 185 33.60 -10.87 -10.99
CA ASP A 185 33.84 -11.09 -12.41
C ASP A 185 32.93 -12.04 -13.21
N LYS A 186 32.40 -11.49 -14.32
CA LYS A 186 32.07 -12.26 -15.52
C LYS A 186 32.56 -11.52 -16.76
N ASN A 187 33.64 -12.03 -17.34
CA ASN A 187 33.99 -11.94 -18.76
C ASN A 187 34.75 -13.21 -19.14
N SER A 188 34.15 -14.09 -19.94
CA SER A 188 34.86 -14.78 -21.03
C SER A 188 33.85 -15.45 -21.96
N TRP A 189 34.08 -15.22 -23.25
CA TRP A 189 33.44 -15.89 -24.37
C TRP A 189 34.15 -17.21 -24.65
N VAL A 190 33.41 -18.30 -24.86
CA VAL A 190 33.84 -19.44 -25.67
C VAL A 190 32.61 -20.06 -26.35
N THR A 191 32.69 -20.17 -27.67
CA THR A 191 31.79 -20.90 -28.58
C THR A 191 31.97 -22.41 -28.45
N GLY A 192 30.90 -23.18 -28.54
CA GLY A 192 30.95 -24.63 -28.70
C GLY A 192 29.57 -25.19 -29.01
N ASP A 193 29.37 -25.57 -30.27
CA ASP A 193 28.31 -26.45 -30.73
C ASP A 193 28.39 -27.80 -30.02
N ASP A 194 27.23 -28.41 -29.72
CA ASP A 194 27.00 -29.84 -29.98
C ASP A 194 25.54 -30.22 -29.69
N ASP A 195 25.01 -30.98 -30.64
CA ASP A 195 23.69 -31.59 -30.64
C ASP A 195 23.54 -32.64 -29.53
N THR A 196 22.44 -32.58 -28.76
CA THR A 196 21.91 -33.79 -28.12
C THR A 196 20.42 -33.64 -27.83
N GLU A 197 19.63 -34.43 -28.55
CA GLU A 197 18.23 -34.70 -28.27
C GLU A 197 18.09 -35.31 -26.88
N VAL A 198 17.28 -34.71 -26.01
CA VAL A 198 16.79 -35.36 -24.79
C VAL A 198 15.28 -35.19 -24.68
N VAL A 199 14.66 -36.36 -24.66
CA VAL A 199 13.26 -36.74 -24.49
C VAL A 199 12.51 -35.89 -23.44
N ILE A 200 11.36 -35.37 -23.86
CA ILE A 200 10.33 -34.76 -23.02
C ILE A 200 9.67 -35.85 -22.17
N THR A 201 9.73 -35.74 -20.85
CA THR A 201 8.70 -36.32 -19.97
C THR A 201 8.10 -35.23 -19.09
N SER A 202 6.78 -35.14 -19.18
CA SER A 202 5.91 -34.25 -18.45
C SER A 202 5.78 -34.67 -16.98
N SER A 203 5.95 -33.74 -16.05
CA SER A 203 5.27 -33.81 -14.75
C SER A 203 5.05 -32.40 -14.21
N GLY A 204 3.77 -32.04 -14.08
CA GLY A 204 3.34 -30.79 -13.49
C GLY A 204 3.61 -30.76 -11.99
N ALA A 205 4.11 -29.62 -11.52
CA ALA A 205 4.09 -29.25 -10.11
C ALA A 205 3.81 -27.74 -10.06
N GLY A 206 2.75 -27.38 -9.33
CA GLY A 206 2.18 -26.04 -9.28
C GLY A 206 3.13 -25.01 -8.68
N LEU A 207 3.17 -23.84 -9.31
CA LEU A 207 3.68 -22.62 -8.69
C LEU A 207 2.78 -22.24 -7.52
N HIS A 208 3.33 -22.26 -6.30
CA HIS A 208 2.79 -21.51 -5.18
C HIS A 208 3.34 -20.08 -5.24
N ASP A 209 2.43 -19.11 -5.26
CA ASP A 209 2.71 -17.68 -5.25
C ASP A 209 3.51 -17.29 -4.00
N ASN A 210 4.63 -16.59 -4.20
CA ASN A 210 5.41 -15.97 -3.13
C ASN A 210 4.58 -14.85 -2.48
N GLU A 211 4.25 -14.99 -1.19
CA GLU A 211 3.69 -13.90 -0.40
C GLU A 211 4.73 -12.78 -0.25
N ALA A 212 4.31 -11.56 -0.60
CA ALA A 212 5.14 -10.37 -0.57
C ALA A 212 5.53 -10.00 0.87
N GLY A 213 6.79 -9.58 1.05
CA GLY A 213 7.36 -9.19 2.34
C GLY A 213 6.56 -8.09 3.03
N VAL A 214 5.98 -8.43 4.17
CA VAL A 214 5.31 -7.50 5.08
C VAL A 214 6.36 -6.89 6.01
N GLN A 215 6.42 -5.56 6.08
CA GLN A 215 7.32 -4.88 7.01
C GLN A 215 6.82 -5.02 8.46
N PRO A 216 7.71 -5.28 9.44
CA PRO A 216 7.34 -5.36 10.84
C PRO A 216 6.89 -4.00 11.39
N ILE A 217 5.99 -4.04 12.38
CA ILE A 217 5.50 -2.87 13.12
C ILE A 217 6.69 -2.25 13.89
N PRO A 218 6.92 -0.92 13.81
CA PRO A 218 7.94 -0.25 14.60
C PRO A 218 7.69 -0.45 16.11
N GLU A 219 8.71 -0.93 16.84
CA GLU A 219 8.60 -1.25 18.28
C GLU A 219 8.26 -0.02 19.13
N ASP A 220 8.71 1.15 18.67
CA ASP A 220 8.57 2.48 19.25
C ASP A 220 7.25 3.18 18.91
N ALA A 221 6.36 2.57 18.11
CA ALA A 221 5.05 3.14 17.82
C ALA A 221 4.17 3.23 19.06
N SER A 222 3.47 4.35 19.22
CA SER A 222 2.51 4.57 20.30
C SER A 222 1.34 3.56 20.22
N PRO A 223 0.60 3.31 21.32
CA PRO A 223 -0.54 2.40 21.31
C PRO A 223 -1.58 2.74 20.22
N GLU A 224 -1.82 4.03 19.98
CA GLU A 224 -2.73 4.52 18.94
C GLU A 224 -2.21 4.24 17.53
N GLU A 225 -0.90 4.38 17.30
CA GLU A 225 -0.27 4.06 16.02
C GLU A 225 -0.28 2.56 15.73
N LYS A 226 -0.12 1.72 16.76
CA LYS A 226 -0.22 0.26 16.67
C LYS A 226 -1.66 -0.18 16.31
N GLU A 227 -2.67 0.42 16.94
CA GLU A 227 -4.07 0.24 16.56
C GLU A 227 -4.33 0.67 15.10
N LEU A 228 -3.83 1.85 14.70
CA LEU A 228 -4.01 2.36 13.34
C LEU A 228 -3.34 1.44 12.30
N PHE A 229 -2.18 0.88 12.62
CA PHE A 229 -1.47 -0.07 11.76
C PHE A 229 -2.24 -1.40 11.62
N LEU A 230 -2.82 -1.92 12.71
CA LEU A 230 -3.65 -3.11 12.69
C LEU A 230 -4.94 -2.90 11.89
N VAL A 231 -5.58 -1.73 12.02
CA VAL A 231 -6.76 -1.35 11.23
C VAL A 231 -6.39 -1.22 9.74
N ALA A 232 -5.26 -0.59 9.41
CA ALA A 232 -4.78 -0.47 8.05
C ALA A 232 -4.51 -1.84 7.42
N ARG A 233 -3.89 -2.76 8.15
CA ARG A 233 -3.65 -4.14 7.71
C ARG A 233 -4.95 -4.90 7.46
N ARG A 234 -5.93 -4.78 8.37
CA ARG A 234 -7.25 -5.41 8.19
C ARG A 234 -7.97 -4.90 6.94
N LEU A 235 -7.89 -3.58 6.68
CA LEU A 235 -8.45 -2.97 5.47
C LEU A 235 -7.74 -3.44 4.19
N GLU A 236 -6.41 -3.63 4.23
CA GLU A 236 -5.65 -4.14 3.09
C GLU A 236 -6.02 -5.60 2.76
N GLU A 237 -6.11 -6.46 3.78
CA GLU A 237 -6.57 -7.85 3.62
C GLU A 237 -8.00 -7.92 3.05
N GLU A 238 -8.90 -7.06 3.53
CA GLU A 238 -10.28 -6.97 3.03
C GLU A 238 -10.34 -6.46 1.57
N ASN A 239 -9.50 -5.50 1.21
CA ASN A 239 -9.40 -4.99 -0.16
C ASN A 239 -8.85 -6.06 -1.12
N VAL A 240 -7.86 -6.85 -0.69
CA VAL A 240 -7.37 -8.02 -1.46
C VAL A 240 -8.49 -9.06 -1.63
N ARG A 241 -9.29 -9.32 -0.59
CA ARG A 241 -10.47 -10.22 -0.70
C ARG A 241 -11.50 -9.69 -1.70
N LEU A 242 -11.84 -8.40 -1.66
CA LEU A 242 -12.79 -7.77 -2.60
C LEU A 242 -12.28 -7.80 -4.05
N GLN A 243 -10.99 -7.56 -4.28
CA GLN A 243 -10.37 -7.69 -5.61
C GLN A 243 -10.45 -9.12 -6.14
N LYS A 244 -10.20 -10.13 -5.30
CA LYS A 244 -10.38 -11.55 -5.65
C LYS A 244 -11.85 -11.82 -6.03
N GLN A 245 -12.81 -11.33 -5.26
CA GLN A 245 -14.24 -11.49 -5.56
C GLN A 245 -14.66 -10.82 -6.89
N LEU A 246 -14.16 -9.62 -7.19
CA LEU A 246 -14.42 -8.93 -8.46
C LEU A 246 -13.85 -9.70 -9.66
N LYS A 247 -12.63 -10.23 -9.55
CA LYS A 247 -12.05 -11.11 -10.58
C LYS A 247 -12.90 -12.35 -10.82
N VAL A 248 -13.37 -13.01 -9.75
CA VAL A 248 -14.27 -14.17 -9.86
C VAL A 248 -15.59 -13.81 -10.54
N LYS A 249 -16.23 -12.69 -10.18
CA LYS A 249 -17.47 -12.21 -10.83
C LYS A 249 -17.26 -11.92 -12.32
N SER A 250 -16.15 -11.26 -12.68
CA SER A 250 -15.77 -10.99 -14.08
C SER A 250 -15.53 -12.27 -14.88
N LEU A 251 -14.81 -13.24 -14.31
CA LEU A 251 -14.60 -14.56 -14.93
C LEU A 251 -15.92 -15.31 -15.11
N LYS A 252 -16.80 -15.31 -14.11
CA LYS A 252 -18.12 -15.95 -14.20
C LYS A 252 -18.98 -15.34 -15.32
N ALA A 253 -18.92 -14.02 -15.51
CA ALA A 253 -19.60 -13.34 -16.62
C ALA A 253 -19.02 -13.74 -17.99
N LYS A 254 -17.69 -13.85 -18.12
CA LYS A 254 -17.03 -14.34 -19.35
C LYS A 254 -17.41 -15.78 -19.67
N VAL A 255 -17.42 -16.67 -18.67
CA VAL A 255 -17.86 -18.06 -18.83
C VAL A 255 -19.32 -18.13 -19.30
N LYS A 256 -20.22 -17.34 -18.72
CA LYS A 256 -21.63 -17.30 -19.15
C LYS A 256 -21.78 -16.84 -20.60
N LYS A 257 -20.99 -15.84 -21.04
CA LYS A 257 -20.97 -15.37 -22.43
C LYS A 257 -20.44 -16.44 -23.39
N LEU A 258 -19.38 -17.17 -23.01
CA LEU A 258 -18.86 -18.28 -23.80
C LEU A 258 -19.87 -19.44 -23.90
N GLN A 259 -20.58 -19.76 -22.82
CA GLN A 259 -21.64 -20.77 -22.83
C GLN A 259 -22.80 -20.36 -23.76
N GLN A 260 -23.20 -19.08 -23.76
CA GLN A 260 -24.22 -18.56 -24.69
C GLN A 260 -23.77 -18.66 -26.15
N ASN A 261 -22.53 -18.29 -26.44
CA ASN A 261 -21.96 -18.40 -27.79
C ASN A 261 -21.90 -19.87 -28.25
N ASN A 262 -21.54 -20.80 -27.35
CA ASN A 262 -21.47 -22.21 -27.68
C ASN A 262 -22.87 -22.79 -27.99
N ARG A 263 -23.90 -22.41 -27.21
CA ARG A 263 -25.30 -22.78 -27.51
C ARG A 263 -25.78 -22.26 -28.86
N ALA A 264 -25.41 -21.02 -29.21
CA ALA A 264 -25.76 -20.45 -30.51
C ALA A 264 -25.06 -21.19 -31.68
N LEU A 265 -23.81 -21.62 -31.48
CA LEU A 265 -23.06 -22.46 -32.43
C LEU A 265 -23.70 -23.84 -32.60
N SER A 266 -24.05 -24.52 -31.51
CA SER A 266 -24.75 -25.81 -31.58
C SER A 266 -26.08 -25.72 -32.32
N HIS A 267 -26.85 -24.65 -32.10
CA HIS A 267 -28.10 -24.44 -32.83
C HIS A 267 -27.87 -24.19 -34.33
N LYS A 268 -26.79 -23.49 -34.71
CA LYS A 268 -26.43 -23.34 -36.13
C LYS A 268 -26.01 -24.66 -36.76
N LEU A 269 -25.26 -25.48 -36.02
CA LEU A 269 -24.80 -26.78 -36.50
C LEU A 269 -25.97 -27.75 -36.74
N ASN A 270 -26.92 -27.82 -35.80
CA ASN A 270 -28.11 -28.66 -35.96
C ASN A 270 -28.97 -28.20 -37.15
N LYS A 271 -29.10 -26.89 -37.37
CA LYS A 271 -29.84 -26.36 -38.53
C LYS A 271 -29.19 -26.69 -39.87
N VAL A 272 -27.87 -26.90 -39.91
CA VAL A 272 -27.18 -27.39 -41.12
C VAL A 272 -27.41 -28.88 -41.30
N HIS A 273 -27.51 -29.65 -40.21
CA HIS A 273 -27.71 -31.08 -40.29
C HIS A 273 -29.14 -31.48 -40.69
N ASP A 274 -30.14 -30.68 -40.32
CA ASP A 274 -31.55 -30.88 -40.70
C ASP A 274 -31.89 -30.36 -42.11
N GLY A 275 -30.92 -29.74 -42.81
CA GLY A 275 -31.14 -29.05 -44.10
C GLY A 275 -30.83 -29.85 -45.36
N ASP A 276 -30.21 -31.03 -45.27
CA ASP A 276 -29.67 -31.76 -46.44
C ASP A 276 -30.28 -33.16 -46.68
N THR A 277 -31.38 -33.52 -46.00
CA THR A 277 -31.98 -34.87 -46.11
C THR A 277 -33.28 -34.98 -46.90
N GLU A 278 -33.81 -33.89 -47.46
CA GLU A 278 -35.02 -33.94 -48.31
C GLU A 278 -34.82 -33.20 -49.64
N SER A 279 -34.22 -33.86 -50.63
CA SER A 279 -34.58 -33.73 -52.06
C SER A 279 -33.62 -34.53 -52.96
N ILE A 280 -33.69 -35.86 -52.92
CA ILE A 280 -33.28 -36.70 -54.07
C ILE A 280 -34.35 -37.79 -54.25
N MET A 281 -35.50 -37.41 -54.81
CA MET A 281 -36.39 -38.34 -55.50
C MET A 281 -36.33 -38.01 -57.00
N ILE A 282 -35.52 -38.78 -57.74
CA ILE A 282 -35.51 -38.77 -59.20
C ILE A 282 -36.55 -39.80 -59.66
N LYS A 283 -37.65 -39.32 -60.25
CA LYS A 283 -38.59 -40.12 -61.04
C LYS A 283 -38.42 -39.78 -62.53
N ASP A 284 -37.99 -40.80 -63.26
CA ASP A 284 -38.34 -41.21 -64.62
C ASP A 284 -39.04 -40.21 -65.57
N LEU A 285 -38.42 -39.96 -66.74
CA LEU A 285 -39.06 -40.01 -68.06
C LEU A 285 -38.01 -40.06 -69.21
N PRO A 286 -38.34 -40.66 -70.38
CA PRO A 286 -37.38 -41.22 -71.35
C PRO A 286 -37.34 -40.42 -72.69
N PRO A 287 -36.91 -40.98 -73.84
CA PRO A 287 -35.60 -40.70 -74.45
C PRO A 287 -35.69 -40.00 -75.83
N SER A 288 -34.58 -39.41 -76.31
CA SER A 288 -34.01 -39.68 -77.65
C SER A 288 -33.04 -38.58 -78.16
N SER A 289 -32.03 -39.06 -78.87
CA SER A 289 -31.35 -38.44 -80.02
C SER A 289 -30.32 -37.32 -79.81
N THR A 290 -29.09 -37.77 -79.51
CA THR A 290 -27.84 -37.53 -80.28
C THR A 290 -27.66 -36.22 -81.10
N GLN A 291 -26.82 -35.30 -80.60
CA GLN A 291 -25.47 -34.95 -81.12
C GLN A 291 -25.06 -33.49 -80.83
N VAL A 292 -24.03 -33.36 -79.99
CA VAL A 292 -22.84 -32.50 -80.10
C VAL A 292 -23.01 -31.00 -80.43
N HIS A 293 -22.91 -30.16 -79.38
CA HIS A 293 -22.25 -28.84 -79.46
C HIS A 293 -21.65 -28.43 -78.10
N HIS A 294 -20.37 -28.04 -78.09
CA HIS A 294 -19.62 -27.51 -76.94
C HIS A 294 -20.03 -26.05 -76.61
N GLY A 295 -20.37 -25.78 -75.34
CA GLY A 295 -20.46 -24.45 -74.71
C GLY A 295 -20.68 -24.61 -73.19
N LYS A 296 -19.78 -24.16 -72.30
CA LYS A 296 -19.55 -22.77 -71.82
C LYS A 296 -20.56 -22.31 -70.76
N THR A 297 -20.18 -22.40 -69.47
CA THR A 297 -20.55 -21.53 -68.31
C THR A 297 -19.88 -22.16 -67.06
N ARG A 298 -19.02 -21.57 -66.21
CA ARG A 298 -18.58 -20.20 -65.84
C ARG A 298 -19.67 -19.25 -65.33
N VAL A 299 -20.18 -19.52 -64.12
CA VAL A 299 -20.72 -18.50 -63.20
C VAL A 299 -20.49 -18.97 -61.75
N HIS A 300 -19.33 -18.68 -61.16
CA HIS A 300 -19.21 -18.58 -59.68
C HIS A 300 -17.98 -17.81 -59.15
N ASP A 301 -17.04 -17.36 -60.01
CA ASP A 301 -15.82 -16.64 -59.59
C ASP A 301 -15.96 -15.09 -59.46
N GLY A 302 -17.18 -14.55 -59.56
CA GLY A 302 -17.37 -13.10 -59.64
C GLY A 302 -17.23 -12.36 -58.30
N LYS A 303 -17.59 -12.99 -57.18
CA LYS A 303 -17.65 -12.31 -55.87
C LYS A 303 -16.30 -12.18 -55.19
N GLU A 304 -15.42 -13.18 -55.30
CA GLU A 304 -14.10 -13.12 -54.65
C GLU A 304 -13.17 -12.09 -55.32
N ARG A 305 -13.28 -11.93 -56.64
CA ARG A 305 -12.49 -10.93 -57.38
C ARG A 305 -12.87 -9.49 -57.05
N GLN A 306 -14.16 -9.21 -56.79
CA GLN A 306 -14.58 -7.88 -56.33
C GLN A 306 -14.09 -7.58 -54.91
N GLN A 307 -14.03 -8.58 -54.04
CA GLN A 307 -13.55 -8.39 -52.66
C GLN A 307 -12.03 -8.19 -52.60
N GLN A 308 -11.27 -8.90 -53.43
CA GLN A 308 -9.81 -8.70 -53.54
C GLN A 308 -9.46 -7.35 -54.19
N ALA A 309 -10.22 -6.88 -55.17
CA ALA A 309 -10.01 -5.56 -55.77
C ALA A 309 -10.24 -4.43 -54.75
N ALA A 310 -11.30 -4.50 -53.94
CA ALA A 310 -11.61 -3.50 -52.92
C ALA A 310 -10.55 -3.44 -51.79
N LEU A 311 -9.87 -4.55 -51.48
CA LEU A 311 -8.78 -4.58 -50.51
C LEU A 311 -7.48 -4.01 -51.07
N SER A 312 -7.20 -4.23 -52.36
CA SER A 312 -6.06 -3.64 -53.05
C SER A 312 -6.14 -2.10 -53.10
N ASP A 313 -7.30 -1.55 -53.42
CA ASP A 313 -7.48 -0.08 -53.52
C ASP A 313 -7.31 0.63 -52.18
N LYS A 314 -7.76 0.00 -51.08
CA LYS A 314 -7.54 0.53 -49.72
C LYS A 314 -6.07 0.53 -49.32
N SER A 315 -5.30 -0.47 -49.76
CA SER A 315 -3.85 -0.54 -49.52
C SER A 315 -3.11 0.58 -50.27
N GLN A 316 -3.44 0.77 -51.55
CA GLN A 316 -2.81 1.80 -52.39
C GLN A 316 -3.12 3.22 -51.89
N HIS A 317 -4.35 3.49 -51.44
CA HIS A 317 -4.72 4.80 -50.91
C HIS A 317 -3.98 5.12 -49.60
N LYS A 318 -3.73 4.11 -48.75
CA LYS A 318 -2.96 4.26 -47.51
C LYS A 318 -1.47 4.48 -47.75
N GLN A 319 -0.91 3.86 -48.81
CA GLN A 319 0.48 4.08 -49.23
C GLN A 319 0.67 5.52 -49.75
N ALA A 320 -0.22 5.99 -50.63
CA ALA A 320 -0.17 7.34 -51.18
C ALA A 320 -0.27 8.45 -50.11
N ALA A 321 -1.07 8.24 -49.06
CA ALA A 321 -1.17 9.16 -47.94
C ALA A 321 0.14 9.23 -47.11
N ARG A 322 0.85 8.10 -46.97
CA ARG A 322 2.16 8.05 -46.29
C ARG A 322 3.24 8.78 -47.09
N ASP A 323 3.25 8.62 -48.41
CA ASP A 323 4.23 9.27 -49.27
C ASP A 323 4.03 10.79 -49.35
N LYS A 324 2.77 11.25 -49.35
CA LYS A 324 2.45 12.69 -49.27
C LYS A 324 2.95 13.33 -47.97
N ASN A 325 2.87 12.62 -46.85
CA ASN A 325 3.39 13.09 -45.56
C ASN A 325 4.93 13.05 -45.47
N ARG A 326 5.58 12.15 -46.21
CA ARG A 326 7.04 12.08 -46.32
C ARG A 326 7.61 13.21 -47.19
N ALA A 327 6.89 13.62 -48.23
CA ALA A 327 7.28 14.75 -49.07
C ALA A 327 7.18 16.09 -48.33
N THR A 328 6.12 16.32 -47.55
CA THR A 328 5.93 17.58 -46.80
C THR A 328 6.93 17.76 -45.65
N SER A 329 7.42 16.67 -45.08
CA SER A 329 8.45 16.70 -44.04
C SER A 329 9.87 16.93 -44.58
N ALA A 330 10.14 16.55 -45.84
CA ALA A 330 11.43 16.83 -46.50
C ALA A 330 11.58 18.31 -46.90
N VAL A 331 10.52 18.96 -47.39
CA VAL A 331 10.55 20.38 -47.80
C VAL A 331 10.76 21.31 -46.60
N LYS A 332 10.20 20.98 -45.43
CA LYS A 332 10.37 21.80 -44.21
C LYS A 332 11.79 21.75 -43.62
N LYS A 333 12.58 20.73 -43.97
CA LYS A 333 13.97 20.56 -43.49
C LYS A 333 15.01 21.23 -44.40
N GLY A 334 14.64 21.57 -45.64
CA GLY A 334 15.49 22.34 -46.57
C GLY A 334 15.50 23.85 -46.30
N ASN A 335 14.43 24.40 -45.70
CA ASN A 335 14.24 25.85 -45.60
C ASN A 335 14.82 26.51 -44.33
N MET A 336 15.61 25.80 -43.52
CA MET A 336 16.27 26.37 -42.32
C MET A 336 17.79 26.47 -42.45
N LYS A 337 18.35 26.36 -43.67
CA LYS A 337 19.82 26.34 -43.88
C LYS A 337 20.35 27.42 -44.82
N ALA A 338 19.58 28.46 -45.11
CA ALA A 338 20.01 29.59 -45.94
C ALA A 338 19.55 30.91 -45.33
N GLU A 339 20.38 31.48 -44.44
CA GLU A 339 20.45 32.87 -43.95
C GLU A 339 21.27 32.83 -42.65
N GLY A 340 22.44 33.44 -42.46
CA GLY A 340 23.30 34.26 -43.29
C GLY A 340 24.68 34.37 -42.62
N VAL A 341 25.73 34.50 -43.44
CA VAL A 341 27.11 34.86 -43.08
C VAL A 341 27.47 36.06 -43.96
N GLN A 342 27.84 37.18 -43.34
CA GLN A 342 28.60 38.35 -43.86
C GLN A 342 28.89 39.21 -42.60
N ASN A 343 30.06 39.79 -42.28
CA ASN A 343 31.45 39.80 -42.74
C ASN A 343 32.29 40.47 -41.59
N PRO A 344 33.64 40.39 -41.57
CA PRO A 344 34.52 40.88 -40.48
C PRO A 344 35.21 42.23 -40.79
N ASP A 345 35.88 42.81 -39.77
CA ASP A 345 37.16 43.57 -39.79
C ASP A 345 37.23 44.86 -38.95
N LYS A 346 38.26 44.89 -38.08
CA LYS A 346 39.10 46.00 -37.53
C LYS A 346 39.44 45.68 -36.07
N LEU A 347 40.63 45.20 -35.70
CA LEU A 347 41.98 45.79 -35.77
C LEU A 347 42.09 47.15 -35.07
N GLU A 348 42.60 47.15 -33.84
CA GLU A 348 43.73 48.00 -33.40
C GLU A 348 44.20 47.62 -31.98
N THR A 349 45.47 47.25 -31.91
CA THR A 349 46.41 47.33 -30.78
C THR A 349 46.54 48.77 -30.24
N ILE A 350 46.78 48.95 -28.93
CA ILE A 350 47.73 49.93 -28.36
C ILE A 350 47.97 49.62 -26.87
N ASP A 351 49.21 49.90 -26.49
CA ASP A 351 49.99 49.60 -25.30
C ASP A 351 49.80 50.59 -24.12
N GLU A 352 50.14 50.09 -22.94
CA GLU A 352 50.93 50.70 -21.86
C GLU A 352 50.64 52.12 -21.24
N THR A 353 50.49 52.08 -19.90
CA THR A 353 51.06 52.96 -18.83
C THR A 353 50.35 54.20 -18.26
N GLN A 354 50.48 54.29 -16.91
CA GLN A 354 50.45 55.46 -15.99
C GLN A 354 49.05 56.04 -15.64
N SER A 355 48.73 56.49 -14.41
CA SER A 355 49.42 56.65 -13.13
C SER A 355 48.41 57.27 -12.12
N ASN A 356 48.59 56.98 -10.82
CA ASN A 356 48.18 57.73 -9.62
C ASN A 356 46.71 57.81 -9.17
N ASN A 357 46.43 57.22 -7.99
CA ASN A 357 46.39 58.00 -6.75
C ASN A 357 46.37 57.11 -5.49
N ASP A 358 47.28 57.43 -4.58
CA ASP A 358 47.46 56.90 -3.23
C ASP A 358 46.45 57.45 -2.21
N LYS A 359 46.13 56.63 -1.20
CA LYS A 359 46.08 56.93 0.27
C LYS A 359 45.38 55.74 0.97
N LYS A 360 46.10 54.81 1.60
CA LYS A 360 46.78 54.84 2.91
C LYS A 360 45.84 54.98 4.11
N ALA A 361 45.58 53.86 4.79
CA ALA A 361 45.59 53.73 6.25
C ALA A 361 45.67 52.23 6.61
N ASP A 362 46.84 51.85 7.10
CA ASP A 362 47.13 50.60 7.82
C ASP A 362 46.38 50.55 9.16
N ILE A 363 46.14 49.34 9.70
CA ILE A 363 46.45 48.94 11.08
C ILE A 363 46.27 47.42 11.17
N ASP A 364 47.41 46.74 11.37
CA ASP A 364 47.55 45.36 11.81
C ASP A 364 46.96 45.16 13.22
N CYS A 365 46.44 43.97 13.54
CA CYS A 365 46.92 43.27 14.73
C CYS A 365 46.56 41.78 14.72
N GLU A 366 47.51 41.03 15.23
CA GLU A 366 47.75 39.60 15.14
C GLU A 366 47.30 38.88 16.44
N CYS A 367 46.97 37.59 16.29
CA CYS A 367 47.14 36.48 17.24
C CYS A 367 46.48 36.46 18.64
N GLY A 368 45.89 35.29 18.95
CA GLY A 368 45.84 34.79 20.34
C GLY A 368 44.75 33.76 20.65
N GLU A 369 45.08 32.46 20.60
CA GLU A 369 44.43 31.42 21.41
C GLU A 369 44.60 31.72 22.92
N PRO A 370 43.80 31.11 23.82
CA PRO A 370 44.38 30.01 24.61
C PRO A 370 43.41 28.89 25.05
N ALA A 371 44.03 27.78 25.47
CA ALA A 371 43.44 26.57 26.00
C ALA A 371 43.31 26.53 27.56
N GLU A 372 42.33 25.74 28.01
CA GLU A 372 42.17 24.93 29.26
C GLU A 372 42.66 25.41 30.66
N LYS A 373 41.78 25.34 31.68
CA LYS A 373 41.74 24.27 32.74
C LYS A 373 40.79 24.56 33.93
N HIS A 374 39.99 23.52 34.27
CA HIS A 374 39.56 22.96 35.58
C HIS A 374 39.22 23.79 36.85
N LYS A 375 38.01 23.54 37.42
CA LYS A 375 37.63 23.12 38.81
C LYS A 375 36.08 23.14 38.91
N GLN A 376 35.30 22.09 39.24
CA GLN A 376 35.16 21.19 40.42
C GLN A 376 34.19 21.71 41.52
N GLY A 377 33.12 20.92 41.76
CA GLY A 377 32.23 20.83 42.96
C GLY A 377 31.13 21.89 43.09
N ASP A 378 29.97 21.70 43.71
CA ASP A 378 29.20 20.56 44.24
C ASP A 378 27.80 21.15 44.61
N ASP A 379 26.77 20.29 44.70
CA ASP A 379 25.51 20.42 45.48
C ASP A 379 24.64 21.69 45.40
N LYS A 380 23.36 21.53 44.94
CA LYS A 380 22.18 21.78 45.80
C LYS A 380 20.85 21.32 45.18
N GLU A 381 20.26 20.35 45.86
CA GLU A 381 18.86 19.95 45.88
C GLU A 381 17.98 21.05 46.50
N LYS A 382 16.82 21.40 45.90
CA LYS A 382 15.45 21.35 46.49
C LYS A 382 14.42 22.18 45.70
N ALA A 383 13.29 21.51 45.45
CA ALA A 383 11.90 21.96 45.44
C ALA A 383 11.56 23.46 45.50
N GLU A 384 10.61 23.91 44.67
CA GLU A 384 9.30 24.31 45.20
C GLU A 384 8.21 24.44 44.12
N GLU A 385 7.00 24.32 44.66
CA GLU A 385 5.65 24.20 44.12
C GLU A 385 5.05 25.49 43.50
N THR A 386 4.14 25.26 42.55
CA THR A 386 2.74 25.75 42.50
C THR A 386 2.42 27.26 42.52
N LYS A 387 1.43 27.61 41.67
CA LYS A 387 0.62 28.85 41.53
C LYS A 387 1.06 29.73 40.35
N ASN A 388 0.18 30.32 39.54
CA ASN A 388 -1.28 30.48 39.59
C ASN A 388 -1.75 31.01 38.22
N SER A 389 -2.99 30.65 37.86
CA SER A 389 -4.07 31.55 37.40
C SER A 389 -3.86 32.33 36.09
N SER A 390 -4.60 31.98 35.04
CA SER A 390 -5.87 32.64 34.63
C SER A 390 -5.66 34.01 34.01
N GLU A 391 -5.92 34.10 32.71
CA GLU A 391 -6.21 35.29 31.90
C GLU A 391 -6.24 34.77 30.45
N ASP A 392 -7.12 35.17 29.54
CA ASP A 392 -8.45 35.73 29.63
C ASP A 392 -9.01 35.60 28.20
N GLU A 393 -10.33 35.53 28.10
CA GLU A 393 -11.07 35.60 26.85
C GLU A 393 -10.84 36.96 26.15
N ALA A 394 -10.38 36.95 24.90
CA ALA A 394 -10.75 37.95 23.89
C ALA A 394 -10.15 37.55 22.53
N GLU A 395 -11.01 37.19 21.58
CA GLU A 395 -11.07 37.82 20.25
C GLU A 395 -11.96 36.98 19.33
N ALA A 396 -13.22 37.37 19.30
CA ALA A 396 -14.08 37.21 18.13
C ALA A 396 -13.89 38.44 17.24
N ASN A 397 -13.59 38.27 15.95
CA ASN A 397 -14.39 38.70 14.80
C ASN A 397 -13.58 38.64 13.48
N CYS A 398 -14.29 38.73 12.34
CA CYS A 398 -13.83 38.80 10.93
C CYS A 398 -13.76 37.40 10.25
N GLU A 399 -14.50 37.04 9.20
CA GLU A 399 -15.21 37.75 8.14
C GLU A 399 -16.45 36.94 7.70
N ALA A 400 -17.58 37.62 7.57
CA ALA A 400 -18.74 37.15 6.80
C ALA A 400 -18.85 38.06 5.57
N GLU A 401 -18.69 37.49 4.38
CA GLU A 401 -19.03 38.13 3.12
C GLU A 401 -20.54 37.96 2.85
N GLU A 402 -21.25 39.09 2.82
CA GLU A 402 -22.55 39.23 2.16
C GLU A 402 -22.39 39.29 0.64
N PRO A 403 -23.45 38.97 -0.11
CA PRO A 403 -23.76 39.73 -1.32
C PRO A 403 -25.07 40.51 -1.22
N ALA A 404 -24.90 41.83 -1.30
CA ALA A 404 -25.74 42.88 -1.88
C ALA A 404 -27.18 42.55 -2.35
N THR A 405 -28.13 43.13 -1.62
CA THR A 405 -29.21 44.05 -2.05
C THR A 405 -29.85 43.91 -3.44
N GLU A 406 -31.17 43.71 -3.44
CA GLU A 406 -32.09 44.41 -4.34
C GLU A 406 -33.33 44.89 -3.56
N GLU A 407 -33.91 45.96 -4.06
CA GLU A 407 -34.60 47.05 -3.35
C GLU A 407 -36.12 46.86 -3.11
N VAL A 408 -36.55 47.46 -1.99
CA VAL A 408 -37.75 48.32 -1.81
C VAL A 408 -39.15 47.75 -2.09
N SER A 409 -39.93 47.60 -1.01
CA SER A 409 -41.24 48.26 -0.91
C SER A 409 -41.68 48.37 0.55
N ALA A 410 -41.94 49.61 0.97
CA ALA A 410 -42.46 49.98 2.27
C ALA A 410 -43.95 49.65 2.42
N GLN A 411 -44.37 49.17 3.59
CA GLN A 411 -45.65 49.60 4.19
C GLN A 411 -45.73 49.28 5.69
N GLU A 412 -45.86 50.37 6.45
CA GLU A 412 -46.66 50.61 7.66
C GLU A 412 -46.77 49.53 8.75
N LYS A 413 -46.22 49.89 9.91
CA LYS A 413 -46.76 49.49 11.22
C LYS A 413 -48.21 50.01 11.37
N PRO A 414 -49.04 49.29 12.12
CA PRO A 414 -49.42 49.90 13.39
C PRO A 414 -49.28 48.96 14.58
N ASN A 415 -48.86 49.60 15.66
CA ASN A 415 -48.83 49.16 17.03
C ASN A 415 -50.29 49.03 17.50
N GLU A 416 -50.74 47.88 17.99
CA GLU A 416 -51.78 47.89 19.03
C GLU A 416 -51.73 46.65 19.93
N HIS A 417 -51.84 46.98 21.21
CA HIS A 417 -51.66 46.15 22.38
C HIS A 417 -53.07 45.85 22.90
N THR A 418 -53.55 44.60 22.89
CA THR A 418 -54.62 44.20 23.80
C THR A 418 -54.59 42.71 24.11
N THR A 419 -54.46 42.46 25.40
CA THR A 419 -54.69 41.25 26.16
C THR A 419 -56.09 40.67 25.92
N THR A 420 -56.17 39.43 25.44
CA THR A 420 -57.25 38.50 25.81
C THR A 420 -56.66 37.10 25.90
N ALA A 421 -56.67 36.56 27.11
CA ALA A 421 -56.47 35.15 27.38
C ALA A 421 -57.64 34.38 26.77
N ASP A 422 -57.50 34.03 25.49
CA ASP A 422 -58.44 33.14 24.81
C ASP A 422 -57.86 31.73 24.90
N VAL A 423 -58.63 30.87 25.55
CA VAL A 423 -58.37 29.43 25.66
C VAL A 423 -58.49 28.88 24.25
N HIS A 424 -57.37 28.84 23.53
CA HIS A 424 -57.28 28.12 22.27
C HIS A 424 -57.40 26.63 22.60
N VAL A 425 -58.65 26.18 22.70
CA VAL A 425 -58.99 24.77 22.57
C VAL A 425 -58.41 24.39 21.21
N GLU A 426 -57.25 23.70 21.22
CA GLU A 426 -56.77 22.94 20.08
C GLU A 426 -57.88 21.95 19.75
N GLU A 427 -58.83 22.41 18.93
CA GLU A 427 -59.80 21.56 18.27
C GLU A 427 -58.95 20.66 17.38
N THR A 428 -58.62 19.48 17.90
CA THR A 428 -58.06 18.37 17.13
C THR A 428 -59.07 18.09 16.04
N GLN A 429 -58.90 18.77 14.90
CA GLN A 429 -59.63 18.44 13.69
C GLN A 429 -59.32 16.98 13.43
N ASP A 430 -60.31 16.12 13.65
CA ASP A 430 -60.24 14.70 13.33
C ASP A 430 -59.84 14.60 11.86
N LEU A 431 -58.56 14.31 11.62
CA LEU A 431 -58.02 14.09 10.30
C LEU A 431 -58.76 12.87 9.74
N SER A 432 -59.41 13.04 8.59
CA SER A 432 -60.10 11.93 7.94
C SER A 432 -59.09 10.78 7.72
N PRO A 433 -59.47 9.52 7.97
CA PRO A 433 -58.56 8.37 7.83
C PRO A 433 -57.94 8.26 6.43
N GLU A 434 -58.64 8.75 5.40
CA GLU A 434 -58.13 8.83 4.02
C GLU A 434 -56.89 9.73 3.90
N ARG A 435 -56.86 10.84 4.63
CA ARG A 435 -55.74 11.80 4.62
C ARG A 435 -54.54 11.29 5.41
N GLU A 436 -54.77 10.56 6.50
CA GLU A 436 -53.69 9.91 7.25
C GLU A 436 -52.96 8.88 6.38
N GLU A 437 -53.71 8.07 5.64
CA GLU A 437 -53.14 7.07 4.72
C GLU A 437 -52.39 7.74 3.55
N GLU A 438 -52.90 8.86 3.03
CA GLU A 438 -52.20 9.63 1.99
C GLU A 438 -50.83 10.15 2.48
N ILE A 439 -50.77 10.72 3.68
CA ILE A 439 -49.51 11.24 4.26
C ILE A 439 -48.50 10.10 4.47
N ARG A 440 -48.96 8.94 4.95
CA ARG A 440 -48.12 7.73 5.09
C ARG A 440 -47.61 7.22 3.75
N MET A 441 -48.47 7.21 2.73
CA MET A 441 -48.09 6.79 1.38
C MET A 441 -47.03 7.72 0.78
N ARG A 442 -47.19 9.04 0.94
CA ARG A 442 -46.19 10.04 0.52
C ARG A 442 -44.85 9.87 1.23
N LEU A 443 -44.86 9.55 2.52
CA LEU A 443 -43.62 9.27 3.28
C LEU A 443 -42.88 8.05 2.72
N LYS A 444 -43.60 6.96 2.43
CA LYS A 444 -43.03 5.75 1.81
C LYS A 444 -42.53 5.98 0.39
N GLU A 445 -43.26 6.76 -0.40
CA GLU A 445 -42.83 7.16 -1.74
C GLU A 445 -41.55 8.02 -1.67
N ALA A 446 -41.50 8.97 -0.74
CA ALA A 446 -40.33 9.80 -0.51
C ALA A 446 -39.10 8.97 -0.10
N GLN A 447 -39.26 8.01 0.83
CA GLN A 447 -38.22 7.04 1.19
C GLN A 447 -37.73 6.26 -0.04
N THR A 448 -38.64 5.81 -0.89
CA THR A 448 -38.29 5.06 -2.11
C THR A 448 -37.54 5.93 -3.13
N SER A 449 -37.88 7.22 -3.24
CA SER A 449 -37.27 8.17 -4.17
C SER A 449 -35.80 8.49 -3.86
N LYS A 450 -35.35 8.31 -2.61
CA LYS A 450 -34.01 8.68 -2.11
C LYS A 450 -33.65 10.17 -2.31
N ASN A 451 -34.64 11.04 -2.47
CA ASN A 451 -34.43 12.49 -2.56
C ASN A 451 -34.48 13.10 -1.16
N VAL A 452 -33.38 13.75 -0.75
CA VAL A 452 -33.21 14.39 0.58
C VAL A 452 -34.33 15.38 0.86
N ASN A 453 -34.68 16.23 -0.11
CA ASN A 453 -35.71 17.26 0.08
C ASN A 453 -37.11 16.65 0.16
N ALA A 454 -37.39 15.61 -0.63
CA ALA A 454 -38.69 14.93 -0.58
C ALA A 454 -38.91 14.23 0.76
N ILE A 455 -37.89 13.52 1.27
CA ILE A 455 -37.95 12.85 2.58
C ILE A 455 -38.13 13.88 3.70
N LYS A 456 -37.37 14.98 3.66
CA LYS A 456 -37.48 16.05 4.66
C LYS A 456 -38.87 16.70 4.68
N ASN A 457 -39.45 16.97 3.50
CA ASN A 457 -40.79 17.53 3.39
C ASN A 457 -41.85 16.54 3.88
N ALA A 458 -41.75 15.26 3.52
CA ALA A 458 -42.69 14.23 3.95
C ALA A 458 -42.62 13.97 5.47
N ILE A 459 -41.42 13.98 6.07
CA ILE A 459 -41.24 13.90 7.52
C ILE A 459 -41.91 15.09 8.20
N LYS A 460 -41.73 16.30 7.66
CA LYS A 460 -42.36 17.50 8.20
C LYS A 460 -43.88 17.43 8.11
N GLU A 461 -44.42 17.04 6.96
CA GLU A 461 -45.87 16.85 6.76
C GLU A 461 -46.46 15.81 7.73
N PHE A 462 -45.73 14.70 7.97
CA PHE A 462 -46.11 13.67 8.94
C PHE A 462 -46.13 14.21 10.39
N GLN A 463 -45.11 15.01 10.77
CA GLN A 463 -45.02 15.61 12.10
C GLN A 463 -46.07 16.72 12.31
N ASP A 464 -46.30 17.55 11.30
CA ASP A 464 -47.28 18.64 11.34
C ASP A 464 -48.71 18.08 11.46
N ALA A 465 -48.97 16.90 10.90
CA ALA A 465 -50.25 16.18 11.02
C ALA A 465 -50.42 15.44 12.37
N LYS A 466 -49.40 15.43 13.24
CA LYS A 466 -49.42 14.76 14.56
C LYS A 466 -49.88 13.29 14.51
N LEU A 467 -49.59 12.58 13.43
CA LEU A 467 -50.01 11.18 13.25
C LEU A 467 -49.23 10.24 14.19
N GLU A 468 -49.91 9.24 14.75
CA GLU A 468 -49.26 8.18 15.52
C GLU A 468 -48.45 7.25 14.59
N ASP A 469 -47.23 6.90 14.99
CA ASP A 469 -46.28 6.11 14.19
C ASP A 469 -46.35 4.62 14.55
N PHE A 470 -47.44 3.96 14.12
CA PHE A 470 -47.62 2.52 14.37
C PHE A 470 -46.71 1.63 13.53
N SER A 471 -46.16 2.14 12.43
CA SER A 471 -45.44 1.36 11.42
C SER A 471 -43.92 1.54 11.47
N GLU A 472 -43.40 2.31 12.44
CA GLU A 472 -41.97 2.70 12.51
C GLU A 472 -41.48 3.39 11.21
N ASP A 473 -42.40 3.98 10.44
CA ASP A 473 -42.08 4.60 9.15
C ASP A 473 -41.31 5.92 9.37
N LEU A 474 -41.62 6.65 10.45
CA LEU A 474 -40.98 7.91 10.79
C LEU A 474 -39.49 7.73 11.19
N PRO A 475 -39.10 6.87 12.15
CA PRO A 475 -37.69 6.67 12.50
C PRO A 475 -36.91 6.05 11.34
N ALA A 476 -37.54 5.19 10.52
CA ALA A 476 -36.93 4.67 9.30
C ALA A 476 -36.63 5.81 8.31
N ALA A 477 -37.57 6.73 8.08
CA ALA A 477 -37.39 7.90 7.21
C ALA A 477 -36.31 8.83 7.73
N GLN A 478 -36.30 9.11 9.05
CA GLN A 478 -35.28 9.94 9.69
C GLN A 478 -33.88 9.31 9.58
N LYS A 479 -33.74 8.01 9.82
CA LYS A 479 -32.48 7.29 9.64
C LYS A 479 -32.00 7.35 8.20
N GLN A 480 -32.90 7.16 7.23
CA GLN A 480 -32.58 7.26 5.82
C GLN A 480 -32.14 8.68 5.41
N LEU A 481 -32.81 9.72 5.93
CA LEU A 481 -32.44 11.11 5.71
C LEU A 481 -31.01 11.38 6.20
N GLN A 482 -30.70 10.96 7.44
CA GLN A 482 -29.35 11.11 8.02
C GLN A 482 -28.28 10.42 7.18
N VAL A 483 -28.55 9.21 6.67
CA VAL A 483 -27.61 8.48 5.80
C VAL A 483 -27.36 9.26 4.51
N LEU A 484 -28.40 9.80 3.87
CA LEU A 484 -28.25 10.56 2.62
C LEU A 484 -27.50 11.89 2.82
N GLU A 485 -27.79 12.62 3.89
CA GLU A 485 -27.09 13.87 4.23
C GLU A 485 -25.61 13.63 4.53
N LEU A 486 -25.30 12.64 5.37
CA LEU A 486 -23.91 12.26 5.68
C LEU A 486 -23.17 11.76 4.45
N LYS A 487 -23.83 11.01 3.57
CA LYS A 487 -23.23 10.55 2.31
C LYS A 487 -22.86 11.73 1.42
N ALA A 488 -23.78 12.67 1.22
CA ALA A 488 -23.52 13.87 0.42
C ALA A 488 -22.39 14.73 1.04
N ALA A 489 -22.38 14.90 2.36
CA ALA A 489 -21.31 15.60 3.07
C ALA A 489 -19.95 14.89 2.90
N LEU A 490 -19.92 13.56 3.00
CA LEU A 490 -18.72 12.74 2.82
C LEU A 490 -18.20 12.82 1.37
N ASP A 491 -19.08 12.72 0.37
CA ASP A 491 -18.73 12.86 -1.04
C ASP A 491 -18.15 14.25 -1.36
N LYS A 492 -18.74 15.31 -0.78
CA LYS A 492 -18.21 16.67 -0.88
C LYS A 492 -16.84 16.78 -0.22
N ALA A 493 -16.65 16.20 0.96
CA ALA A 493 -15.36 16.21 1.67
C ALA A 493 -14.25 15.45 0.90
N ILE A 494 -14.58 14.28 0.33
CA ILE A 494 -13.69 13.48 -0.52
C ILE A 494 -13.31 14.27 -1.78
N SER A 495 -14.29 14.88 -2.46
CA SER A 495 -14.06 15.65 -3.69
C SER A 495 -13.15 16.86 -3.45
N ASN A 496 -13.31 17.52 -2.30
CA ASN A 496 -12.47 18.64 -1.90
C ASN A 496 -11.11 18.22 -1.33
N ARG A 497 -10.87 16.91 -1.11
CA ARG A 497 -9.65 16.34 -0.52
C ARG A 497 -9.25 16.98 0.82
N GLN A 498 -10.23 17.33 1.66
CA GLN A 498 -9.98 17.99 2.96
C GLN A 498 -9.93 16.96 4.09
N VAL A 499 -8.72 16.67 4.60
CA VAL A 499 -8.47 15.67 5.65
C VAL A 499 -9.35 15.89 6.89
N SER A 500 -9.43 17.13 7.38
CA SER A 500 -10.21 17.49 8.57
C SER A 500 -11.71 17.20 8.39
N LYS A 501 -12.28 17.58 7.24
CA LYS A 501 -13.70 17.36 6.94
C LYS A 501 -14.03 15.89 6.71
N ILE A 502 -13.15 15.12 6.06
CA ILE A 502 -13.36 13.67 5.91
C ILE A 502 -13.35 13.02 7.30
N GLY A 503 -12.39 13.39 8.16
CA GLY A 503 -12.31 12.89 9.53
C GLY A 503 -13.55 13.24 10.38
N SER A 504 -14.02 14.49 10.33
CA SER A 504 -15.19 14.92 11.10
C SER A 504 -16.46 14.17 10.70
N VAL A 505 -16.70 13.99 9.39
CA VAL A 505 -17.88 13.26 8.88
C VAL A 505 -17.80 11.78 9.25
N LEU A 506 -16.62 11.16 9.19
CA LEU A 506 -16.43 9.77 9.64
C LEU A 506 -16.71 9.58 11.13
N THR A 507 -16.28 10.52 11.97
CA THR A 507 -16.61 10.52 13.41
C THR A 507 -18.10 10.68 13.64
N GLU A 508 -18.79 11.51 12.86
CA GLU A 508 -20.24 11.68 12.93
C GLU A 508 -20.99 10.40 12.52
N ILE A 509 -20.56 9.73 11.45
CA ILE A 509 -21.10 8.42 11.03
C ILE A 509 -20.91 7.38 12.14
N LYS A 510 -19.74 7.36 12.81
CA LYS A 510 -19.48 6.48 13.96
C LYS A 510 -20.42 6.78 15.13
N LYS A 511 -20.55 8.06 15.51
CA LYS A 511 -21.40 8.50 16.62
C LYS A 511 -22.87 8.15 16.41
N LYS A 512 -23.36 8.22 15.17
CA LYS A 512 -24.74 7.88 14.81
C LYS A 512 -24.98 6.37 14.62
N GLY A 513 -23.96 5.52 14.75
CA GLY A 513 -24.10 4.07 14.55
C GLY A 513 -24.44 3.67 13.10
N LEU A 514 -24.02 4.47 12.12
CA LEU A 514 -24.35 4.26 10.70
C LEU A 514 -23.21 3.58 9.90
N GLN A 515 -22.18 3.07 10.59
CA GLN A 515 -21.01 2.49 9.95
C GLN A 515 -21.34 1.30 9.06
N ASP A 516 -22.20 0.38 9.53
CA ASP A 516 -22.54 -0.83 8.79
C ASP A 516 -23.33 -0.51 7.52
N VAL A 517 -24.27 0.44 7.62
CA VAL A 517 -25.10 0.89 6.49
C VAL A 517 -24.24 1.62 5.44
N MET A 518 -23.21 2.34 5.87
CA MET A 518 -22.32 3.13 5.03
C MET A 518 -20.95 2.49 4.81
N ALA A 519 -20.80 1.18 5.05
CA ALA A 519 -19.49 0.50 5.09
C ALA A 519 -18.64 0.76 3.84
N SER A 520 -19.26 0.72 2.65
CA SER A 520 -18.57 0.97 1.37
C SER A 520 -18.08 2.43 1.21
N ASP A 521 -18.87 3.40 1.65
CA ASP A 521 -18.51 4.83 1.58
C ASP A 521 -17.43 5.18 2.62
N VAL A 522 -17.54 4.60 3.83
CA VAL A 522 -16.54 4.69 4.90
C VAL A 522 -15.19 4.11 4.44
N ALA A 523 -15.18 2.93 3.83
CA ALA A 523 -13.97 2.32 3.28
C ALA A 523 -13.32 3.20 2.19
N ARG A 524 -14.13 3.78 1.29
CA ARG A 524 -13.66 4.72 0.26
C ARG A 524 -13.03 5.98 0.88
N ALA A 525 -13.68 6.55 1.90
CA ALA A 525 -13.19 7.73 2.60
C ALA A 525 -11.87 7.47 3.35
N ASN A 526 -11.76 6.34 4.07
CA ASN A 526 -10.54 5.93 4.75
C ASN A 526 -9.38 5.74 3.77
N LYS A 527 -9.62 5.10 2.62
CA LYS A 527 -8.61 4.99 1.56
C LYS A 527 -8.16 6.36 1.08
N MET A 528 -9.08 7.30 0.87
CA MET A 528 -8.74 8.66 0.45
C MET A 528 -7.94 9.40 1.53
N LEU A 529 -8.28 9.24 2.81
CA LEU A 529 -7.52 9.81 3.94
C LEU A 529 -6.07 9.33 3.95
N ILE A 530 -5.85 8.01 3.79
CA ILE A 530 -4.51 7.43 3.73
C ILE A 530 -3.73 8.05 2.56
N LEU A 531 -4.35 8.14 1.38
CA LEU A 531 -3.71 8.73 0.21
C LEU A 531 -3.33 10.19 0.43
N ILE A 532 -4.24 11.04 0.95
CA ILE A 532 -3.94 12.45 1.18
C ILE A 532 -2.81 12.61 2.21
N LYS A 533 -2.83 11.84 3.30
CA LYS A 533 -1.74 11.86 4.29
C LYS A 533 -0.40 11.43 3.70
N GLN A 534 -0.39 10.40 2.84
CA GLN A 534 0.81 9.98 2.12
C GLN A 534 1.33 11.09 1.19
N MET A 535 0.44 11.77 0.47
CA MET A 535 0.81 12.91 -0.36
C MET A 535 1.42 14.05 0.46
N ASP A 536 0.82 14.40 1.60
CA ASP A 536 1.32 15.46 2.47
C ASP A 536 2.69 15.11 3.06
N LYS A 537 2.89 13.84 3.47
CA LYS A 537 4.20 13.35 3.89
C LYS A 537 5.25 13.50 2.79
N LEU A 538 4.95 13.07 1.55
CA LEU A 538 5.89 13.19 0.44
C LEU A 538 6.16 14.64 0.05
N ARG A 539 5.16 15.52 0.13
CA ARG A 539 5.37 16.98 -0.03
C ARG A 539 6.35 17.50 1.01
N GLN A 540 6.17 17.13 2.29
CA GLN A 540 7.10 17.53 3.35
C GLN A 540 8.51 16.98 3.11
N GLU A 541 8.64 15.73 2.66
CA GLU A 541 9.94 15.17 2.28
C GLU A 541 10.62 15.99 1.17
N VAL A 542 9.88 16.42 0.14
CA VAL A 542 10.39 17.33 -0.90
C VAL A 542 10.78 18.70 -0.33
N MET A 543 9.96 19.26 0.56
CA MET A 543 10.25 20.54 1.23
C MET A 543 11.51 20.46 2.09
N ASN A 544 11.77 19.29 2.68
CA ASN A 544 12.92 19.02 3.53
C ASN A 544 14.20 18.64 2.76
N ILE A 545 14.15 18.48 1.44
CA ILE A 545 15.36 18.25 0.63
C ILE A 545 16.36 19.38 0.86
N LYS A 546 17.63 19.07 1.15
CA LYS A 546 18.64 20.09 1.38
C LYS A 546 18.91 20.91 0.10
N GLN A 547 19.16 22.21 0.24
CA GLN A 547 19.48 23.06 -0.92
C GLN A 547 20.74 22.58 -1.67
N SER A 548 21.69 21.96 -0.96
CA SER A 548 22.87 21.31 -1.55
C SER A 548 22.49 20.18 -2.51
N THR A 549 21.47 19.39 -2.20
CA THR A 549 20.95 18.31 -3.07
C THR A 549 20.29 18.88 -4.32
N ILE A 550 19.56 19.99 -4.21
CA ILE A 550 19.01 20.69 -5.40
C ILE A 550 20.15 21.26 -6.26
N ALA A 551 21.18 21.84 -5.63
CA ALA A 551 22.36 22.32 -6.32
C ALA A 551 23.14 21.20 -7.02
N GLU A 552 23.20 20.01 -6.42
CA GLU A 552 23.76 18.80 -7.00
C GLU A 552 23.04 18.42 -8.30
N ILE A 553 21.70 18.28 -8.25
CA ILE A 553 20.88 17.99 -9.45
C ILE A 553 21.13 19.04 -10.54
N ARG A 554 21.17 20.32 -10.18
CA ARG A 554 21.44 21.42 -11.12
C ARG A 554 22.85 21.35 -11.71
N SER A 555 23.83 20.87 -10.95
CA SER A 555 25.24 20.86 -11.36
C SER A 555 25.55 19.81 -12.44
N TYR A 556 24.70 18.79 -12.62
CA TYR A 556 24.91 17.75 -13.63
C TYR A 556 25.08 18.37 -15.02
N LYS A 557 26.23 18.10 -15.65
CA LYS A 557 26.51 18.51 -17.03
C LYS A 557 25.57 17.78 -17.99
N ASN A 558 25.46 16.46 -17.81
CA ASN A 558 24.53 15.57 -18.49
C ASN A 558 23.90 14.68 -17.41
N ALA A 559 22.59 14.83 -17.15
CA ALA A 559 21.90 13.93 -16.22
C ALA A 559 21.79 12.52 -16.82
N SER A 560 21.83 11.50 -15.96
CA SER A 560 21.46 10.14 -16.37
C SER A 560 19.99 10.11 -16.81
N GLU A 561 19.65 9.15 -17.67
CA GLU A 561 18.29 9.05 -18.19
C GLU A 561 17.22 8.97 -17.09
N PRO A 562 17.36 8.16 -16.01
CA PRO A 562 16.38 8.11 -14.94
C PRO A 562 16.17 9.48 -14.28
N VAL A 563 17.25 10.20 -13.96
CA VAL A 563 17.18 11.54 -13.34
C VAL A 563 16.50 12.54 -14.27
N HIS A 564 16.86 12.53 -15.56
CA HIS A 564 16.25 13.43 -16.54
C HIS A 564 14.73 13.18 -16.66
N LYS A 565 14.31 11.91 -16.74
CA LYS A 565 12.89 11.53 -16.86
C LYS A 565 12.08 11.91 -15.63
N VAL A 566 12.62 11.68 -14.43
CA VAL A 566 12.00 12.12 -13.18
C VAL A 566 11.82 13.63 -13.17
N MET A 567 12.88 14.40 -13.39
CA MET A 567 12.74 15.87 -13.38
C MET A 567 11.80 16.38 -14.47
N THR A 568 11.76 15.74 -15.64
CA THR A 568 10.78 16.05 -16.69
C THR A 568 9.36 15.79 -16.20
N ALA A 569 9.10 14.63 -15.58
CA ALA A 569 7.82 14.28 -15.00
C ALA A 569 7.39 15.28 -13.91
N THR A 570 8.31 15.66 -13.01
CA THR A 570 8.07 16.67 -11.97
C THR A 570 7.51 17.95 -12.59
N PHE A 571 8.23 18.55 -13.54
CA PHE A 571 7.83 19.83 -14.12
C PHE A 571 6.59 19.73 -15.00
N LEU A 572 6.36 18.58 -15.63
CA LEU A 572 5.14 18.31 -16.37
C LEU A 572 3.91 18.28 -15.46
N LEU A 573 4.01 17.67 -14.26
CA LEU A 573 2.95 17.74 -13.23
C LEU A 573 2.76 19.15 -12.67
N LEU A 574 3.83 19.94 -12.59
CA LEU A 574 3.80 21.35 -12.18
C LEU A 574 3.29 22.31 -13.27
N GLY A 575 2.84 21.78 -14.41
CA GLY A 575 2.17 22.54 -15.48
C GLY A 575 3.08 23.11 -16.56
N GLU A 576 4.36 22.74 -16.61
CA GLU A 576 5.25 23.16 -17.70
C GLU A 576 4.91 22.47 -19.01
N HIS A 577 5.13 23.17 -20.13
CA HIS A 577 4.91 22.59 -21.45
C HIS A 577 6.05 21.64 -21.81
N GLU A 578 5.70 20.50 -22.42
CA GLU A 578 6.66 19.46 -22.82
C GLU A 578 7.80 19.96 -23.71
N LYS A 579 7.54 21.00 -24.51
CA LYS A 579 8.54 21.60 -25.40
C LYS A 579 9.67 22.27 -24.63
N ASP A 580 9.36 22.84 -23.47
CA ASP A 580 10.28 23.64 -22.66
C ASP A 580 11.10 22.77 -21.70
N ILE A 581 10.68 21.53 -21.48
CA ILE A 581 11.30 20.56 -20.57
C ILE A 581 12.00 19.40 -21.29
N LYS A 582 12.08 19.42 -22.62
CA LYS A 582 12.73 18.35 -23.40
C LYS A 582 14.26 18.36 -23.27
N ASP A 583 14.83 19.55 -23.14
CA ASP A 583 16.27 19.74 -23.08
C ASP A 583 16.73 19.91 -21.63
N TRP A 584 17.73 19.13 -21.22
CA TRP A 584 18.26 19.16 -19.86
C TRP A 584 18.73 20.55 -19.42
N SER A 585 19.27 21.35 -20.35
CA SER A 585 19.69 22.73 -20.07
C SER A 585 18.52 23.63 -19.65
N ALA A 586 17.34 23.45 -20.27
CA ALA A 586 16.14 24.21 -19.91
C ALA A 586 15.59 23.76 -18.56
N LEU A 587 15.55 22.45 -18.31
CA LEU A 587 15.21 21.89 -16.99
C LEU A 587 16.13 22.41 -15.88
N LYS A 588 17.44 22.52 -16.11
CA LYS A 588 18.39 23.11 -15.14
C LYS A 588 18.03 24.53 -14.74
N ILE A 589 17.59 25.34 -15.70
CA ILE A 589 17.15 26.72 -15.43
C ILE A 589 15.91 26.68 -14.53
N LEU A 590 14.94 25.82 -14.82
CA LEU A 590 13.73 25.64 -14.00
C LEU A 590 14.03 25.15 -12.58
N VAL A 591 14.93 24.17 -12.43
CA VAL A 591 15.41 23.68 -11.11
C VAL A 591 16.11 24.78 -10.33
N GLY A 592 16.82 25.68 -11.03
CA GLY A 592 17.58 26.78 -10.44
C GLY A 592 16.76 28.03 -10.08
N LYS A 593 15.47 28.11 -10.44
CA LYS A 593 14.62 29.25 -10.09
C LYS A 593 14.47 29.38 -8.57
N SER A 594 14.40 30.61 -8.07
CA SER A 594 14.23 30.95 -6.65
C SER A 594 12.91 31.71 -6.42
N GLY A 595 12.53 31.89 -5.15
CA GLY A 595 11.30 32.60 -4.76
C GLY A 595 10.04 31.79 -5.04
N LYS A 596 8.99 32.44 -5.58
CA LYS A 596 7.69 31.81 -5.87
C LYS A 596 7.76 30.71 -6.93
N ASP A 597 8.71 30.84 -7.86
CA ASP A 597 8.95 29.85 -8.91
C ASP A 597 9.93 28.75 -8.49
N ALA A 598 10.40 28.76 -7.23
CA ALA A 598 11.29 27.73 -6.72
C ALA A 598 10.60 26.36 -6.77
N LEU A 599 11.36 25.32 -7.17
CA LEU A 599 10.86 23.96 -7.32
C LEU A 599 10.06 23.47 -6.08
N LYS A 600 10.60 23.72 -4.88
CA LYS A 600 9.94 23.38 -3.61
C LYS A 600 8.58 24.07 -3.45
N GLN A 601 8.55 25.39 -3.65
CA GLN A 601 7.34 26.20 -3.53
C GLN A 601 6.27 25.76 -4.54
N ARG A 602 6.68 25.38 -5.76
CA ARG A 602 5.76 24.86 -6.76
C ARG A 602 5.18 23.50 -6.38
N VAL A 603 5.97 22.61 -5.79
CA VAL A 603 5.50 21.31 -5.28
C VAL A 603 4.54 21.49 -4.12
N GLU A 604 4.84 22.39 -3.19
CA GLU A 604 3.98 22.75 -2.06
C GLU A 604 2.59 23.23 -2.53
N HIS A 605 2.55 24.11 -3.53
CA HIS A 605 1.31 24.69 -4.06
C HIS A 605 0.67 23.84 -5.18
N CYS A 606 1.19 22.65 -5.47
CA CYS A 606 0.67 21.79 -6.52
C CYS A 606 -0.70 21.19 -6.14
N ASN A 607 -1.74 21.58 -6.88
CA ASN A 607 -3.08 21.04 -6.73
C ASN A 607 -3.32 19.85 -7.68
N VAL A 608 -3.26 18.65 -7.11
CA VAL A 608 -3.42 17.36 -7.78
C VAL A 608 -4.76 17.25 -8.52
N ALA A 609 -5.83 17.86 -8.01
CA ALA A 609 -7.14 17.81 -8.65
C ALA A 609 -7.22 18.61 -9.96
N LYS A 610 -6.28 19.54 -10.18
CA LYS A 610 -6.20 20.33 -11.42
C LYS A 610 -5.33 19.69 -12.49
N ILE A 611 -4.63 18.59 -12.19
CA ILE A 611 -3.75 17.91 -13.13
C ILE A 611 -4.60 17.12 -14.13
N PRO A 612 -4.48 17.37 -15.45
CA PRO A 612 -5.22 16.61 -16.45
C PRO A 612 -4.84 15.13 -16.44
N ALA A 613 -5.83 14.23 -16.55
CA ALA A 613 -5.59 12.79 -16.54
C ALA A 613 -4.63 12.32 -17.66
N ALA A 614 -4.63 13.01 -18.81
CA ALA A 614 -3.70 12.74 -19.91
C ALA A 614 -2.24 13.02 -19.52
N VAL A 615 -2.00 14.08 -18.74
CA VAL A 615 -0.66 14.41 -18.22
C VAL A 615 -0.22 13.37 -17.20
N ALA A 616 -1.09 13.01 -16.24
CA ALA A 616 -0.79 11.99 -15.24
C ALA A 616 -0.46 10.62 -15.87
N THR A 617 -1.24 10.19 -16.87
CA THR A 617 -1.00 8.94 -17.62
C THR A 617 0.35 8.97 -18.32
N LYS A 618 0.68 10.10 -18.96
CA LYS A 618 1.97 10.27 -19.64
C LYS A 618 3.15 10.24 -18.69
N VAL A 619 3.04 10.89 -17.53
CA VAL A 619 4.05 10.85 -16.47
C VAL A 619 4.23 9.42 -15.97
N GLN A 620 3.13 8.70 -15.75
CA GLN A 620 3.16 7.29 -15.37
C GLN A 620 3.91 6.46 -16.41
N GLU A 621 3.55 6.56 -17.69
CA GLU A 621 4.24 5.86 -18.79
C GLU A 621 5.74 6.18 -18.85
N MET A 622 6.11 7.43 -18.58
CA MET A 622 7.50 7.88 -18.54
C MET A 622 8.30 7.25 -17.40
N LEU A 623 7.66 7.03 -16.25
CA LEU A 623 8.30 6.54 -15.02
C LEU A 623 8.20 5.02 -14.84
N VAL A 624 7.32 4.32 -15.57
CA VAL A 624 7.14 2.86 -15.54
C VAL A 624 8.45 2.07 -15.74
N PRO A 625 9.37 2.46 -16.65
CA PRO A 625 10.60 1.71 -16.88
C PRO A 625 11.55 1.67 -15.68
N PHE A 626 11.47 2.67 -14.80
CA PHE A 626 12.44 2.87 -13.73
C PHE A 626 11.97 2.28 -12.41
N ARG A 627 12.91 1.72 -11.65
CA ARG A 627 12.71 1.32 -10.25
C ARG A 627 13.22 2.42 -9.32
N LEU A 628 12.68 2.46 -8.10
CA LEU A 628 13.09 3.45 -7.11
C LEU A 628 14.59 3.35 -6.80
N GLU A 629 15.09 2.12 -6.70
CA GLU A 629 16.49 1.84 -6.38
C GLU A 629 17.42 2.36 -7.47
N GLU A 630 17.04 2.17 -8.73
CA GLU A 630 17.78 2.66 -9.89
C GLU A 630 17.87 4.19 -9.91
N VAL A 631 16.75 4.88 -9.68
CA VAL A 631 16.75 6.35 -9.58
C VAL A 631 17.62 6.81 -8.41
N ARG A 632 17.53 6.13 -7.25
CA ARG A 632 18.29 6.45 -6.04
C ARG A 632 19.78 6.26 -6.20
N ASP A 633 20.21 5.22 -6.92
CA ASP A 633 21.62 4.94 -7.21
C ASP A 633 22.24 6.04 -8.09
N HIS A 634 21.43 6.73 -8.89
CA HIS A 634 21.88 7.89 -9.68
C HIS A 634 21.77 9.22 -8.95
N SER A 635 20.71 9.45 -8.18
CA SER A 635 20.51 10.68 -7.41
C SER A 635 19.50 10.48 -6.29
N ALA A 636 19.95 10.64 -5.04
CA ALA A 636 19.07 10.59 -3.87
C ALA A 636 17.97 11.66 -3.91
N GLY A 637 18.30 12.86 -4.42
CA GLY A 637 17.32 13.94 -4.57
C GLY A 637 16.25 13.63 -5.61
N ALA A 638 16.63 13.07 -6.76
CA ALA A 638 15.66 12.65 -7.78
C ALA A 638 14.75 11.53 -7.26
N ALA A 639 15.26 10.61 -6.44
CA ALA A 639 14.43 9.54 -5.87
C ALA A 639 13.27 10.08 -5.00
N THR A 640 13.47 11.19 -4.28
CA THR A 640 12.38 11.84 -3.52
C THR A 640 11.29 12.37 -4.45
N PHE A 641 11.65 13.00 -5.58
CA PHE A 641 10.67 13.46 -6.57
C PHE A 641 9.95 12.29 -7.26
N PHE A 642 10.67 11.22 -7.58
CA PHE A 642 10.08 10.00 -8.16
C PHE A 642 9.01 9.36 -7.25
N LEU A 643 9.23 9.36 -5.93
CA LEU A 643 8.23 8.89 -4.97
C LEU A 643 7.00 9.82 -4.94
N TRP A 644 7.23 11.13 -4.93
CA TRP A 644 6.17 12.14 -4.95
C TRP A 644 5.30 12.03 -6.20
N GLU A 645 5.89 11.82 -7.38
CA GLU A 645 5.19 11.71 -8.67
C GLU A 645 4.29 10.48 -8.80
N ARG A 646 4.55 9.43 -8.02
CA ARG A 646 3.83 8.15 -8.11
C ARG A 646 2.53 8.12 -7.31
N VAL A 647 2.33 9.05 -6.39
CA VAL A 647 1.14 9.15 -5.54
C VAL A 647 0.12 10.09 -6.17
#